data_AF-A0A954HNM0-F1
#
_entry.id   AF-A0A954HNM0-F1
#
_cell.length_a   1.000
_cell.length_b   1.000
_cell.length_c   1.000
_cell.angle_alpha   90.00
_cell.angle_beta   90.00
_cell.angle_gamma   90.00
#
_symmetry.space_group_name_H-M   'P 1'
#
loop_
_entity.id
_entity.type
_entity.pdbx_description
1 polymer ?
#
loop_
_entity_poly.entity_id
_entity_poly.type
_entity_poly.pdbx_seq_one_letter_code
_entity_poly.pdbx_strand_id
1 'polypeptide(L)'
;MVTTTDDFFDALVELSILEESEAATIRQKAGSGGAGVKLLARELIRQGKLTEFQARCIVRGKGKSLLLGNYLLQEKIGAGGMGQVFKATHRVMKRDVALKILPEHLTRDWDLLRRFHREIQAAGKLSHPNIVTAFDADRAGDVHYYVMELVAGRDLASLVADQGPLGVQQAIECTIQAARGLEYAHRQGMVHRDVKPHNLLLDTAGQIKILDLGLVRVQGSEDAEQTELTATGIVMGTVNYMAPEQAVDTHSADARSDIYSLGCTLYFMLTGKMVYAGDSVVARILAHRDQPIPQLSDSRTDIPSGLQDVFNGMLAKLPEARYQTMGEVIAALEQCGSADAIGHAVPLDPALVRFLHSRPTDLSMSGSGDADASVSGQGITTPSTAALQPTLIAPMTSPSLVTQKLPTPQPSPSAAVSAVRRNRSRGLWLPLTGGGAMLLLLLGVIVIRIKGPGGETTVKVPDGSDVTVLEDGTVDVTLPNGKQEAHNGTTSDDSDRTYQMQLPSVVKPPEPGDYALEFDGKDDYVAIKIPELKELQPRTIEAKVRLYHPEKTDIPKEFKAVAVNAGGAILNWFWYNWRVTLHSSDPNHTGPNFERVFRPLETSERLCMLAGVFDQQTLHLFGNGVKSGVTLRRLVGSRNLEIESLPNWDPKLHEDLFIGALQESGNEECYFFRGLIDEVRISSVARYTEDYEPTRRFEPDEHTIALYHFDEGQGDVLKDFSGNNHHGRIFGAKWVRADGSPIPADTISGSQYKLERDIAARVVERGGNVKLMIRSPREGLRIDKPADLPDADFTIVEIRLYSITNLTEADFDRIDELSALTVLMVADSNATIEHVRESLTMPSLLDILLQHSQIRTSELGELELNAAATHLGISIDQVTDDWVFLERFPHLRMLDIHGIRDVSTLDKIRIPQQLHTLQFENAVNLPNAAVARFQESHPGLRLLRKDLGTVSVVGKDPVPSIAETLIQQGFRLNGLNLDGKPWISEERSTNPRQSLYGLQEIEFPSGVTPSEEHFAAIRRVTPWLYTLKAKGIVGADFVAANLKDQRRLVTLDLTGTDLSDMGLADLQTIPSLRWLSIGQTQVTESGVQAFRDHCPRCAIESDFGTFNVD
;
A
#
# COMPACT_ATOMS: atom_id res chain seq x y z
N MET A 1 18.32 -10.68 -23.68
CA MET A 1 17.51 -11.45 -24.65
C MET A 1 18.23 -12.75 -24.96
N VAL A 2 17.49 -13.85 -25.16
CA VAL A 2 18.05 -15.12 -25.65
C VAL A 2 18.21 -15.00 -27.16
N THR A 3 19.46 -14.90 -27.63
CA THR A 3 19.79 -14.63 -29.03
C THR A 3 20.22 -15.86 -29.81
N THR A 4 20.64 -16.92 -29.11
CA THR A 4 21.05 -18.18 -29.73
C THR A 4 20.02 -19.28 -29.51
N THR A 5 20.01 -20.25 -30.42
CA THR A 5 19.14 -21.42 -30.34
C THR A 5 19.54 -22.34 -29.18
N ASP A 6 20.83 -22.40 -28.85
CA ASP A 6 21.36 -23.21 -27.76
C ASP A 6 20.93 -22.64 -26.40
N ASP A 7 21.08 -21.33 -26.19
CA ASP A 7 20.60 -20.64 -24.98
C ASP A 7 19.08 -20.82 -24.79
N PHE A 8 18.32 -20.89 -25.90
CA PHE A 8 16.88 -21.12 -25.86
C PHE A 8 16.54 -22.54 -25.41
N PHE A 9 17.25 -23.55 -25.90
CA PHE A 9 17.05 -24.92 -25.44
C PHE A 9 17.55 -25.15 -24.02
N ASP A 10 18.67 -24.54 -23.62
CA ASP A 10 19.20 -24.62 -22.27
C ASP A 10 18.19 -24.03 -21.27
N ALA A 11 17.58 -22.89 -21.60
CA ALA A 11 16.50 -22.34 -20.80
C ALA A 11 15.27 -23.27 -20.72
N LEU A 12 14.90 -23.96 -21.80
CA LEU A 12 13.78 -24.91 -21.80
C LEU A 12 14.05 -26.14 -20.93
N VAL A 13 15.29 -26.63 -20.91
CA VAL A 13 15.73 -27.74 -20.05
C VAL A 13 15.79 -27.31 -18.58
N GLU A 14 16.39 -26.15 -18.29
CA GLU A 14 16.50 -25.59 -16.93
C GLU A 14 15.11 -25.41 -16.29
N LEU A 15 14.15 -24.92 -17.07
CA LEU A 15 12.75 -24.76 -16.66
C LEU A 15 11.97 -26.08 -16.60
N SER A 16 12.58 -27.20 -17.01
CA SER A 16 11.96 -28.52 -17.14
C SER A 16 10.72 -28.52 -18.05
N ILE A 17 10.73 -27.65 -19.08
CA ILE A 17 9.71 -27.62 -20.14
C ILE A 17 9.99 -28.73 -21.15
N LEU A 18 11.27 -29.00 -21.43
CA LEU A 18 11.73 -30.13 -22.24
C LEU A 18 12.68 -31.01 -21.43
N GLU A 19 12.64 -32.32 -21.66
CA GLU A 19 13.67 -33.22 -21.17
C GLU A 19 14.93 -33.12 -22.03
N GLU A 20 16.10 -33.37 -21.44
CA GLU A 20 17.40 -33.27 -22.13
C GLU A 20 17.44 -34.13 -23.41
N SER A 21 16.89 -35.35 -23.36
CA SER A 21 16.82 -36.24 -24.53
C SER A 21 15.88 -35.72 -25.63
N GLU A 22 14.81 -35.03 -25.24
CA GLU A 22 13.87 -34.41 -26.17
C GLU A 22 14.48 -33.16 -26.81
N ALA A 23 15.09 -32.29 -26.00
CA ALA A 23 15.84 -31.13 -26.47
C ALA A 23 16.95 -31.53 -27.44
N ALA A 24 17.74 -32.57 -27.13
CA ALA A 24 18.78 -33.10 -28.02
C ALA A 24 18.22 -33.62 -29.35
N THR A 25 17.06 -34.29 -29.33
CA THR A 25 16.40 -34.79 -30.55
C THR A 25 15.89 -33.65 -31.43
N ILE A 26 15.32 -32.59 -30.83
CA ILE A 26 14.83 -31.42 -31.56
C ILE A 26 16.01 -30.59 -32.09
N ARG A 27 17.09 -30.43 -31.31
CA ARG A 27 18.35 -29.82 -31.74
C ARG A 27 18.93 -30.53 -32.97
N GLN A 28 18.93 -31.87 -32.97
CA GLN A 28 19.44 -32.67 -34.08
C GLN A 28 18.57 -32.56 -35.35
N LYS A 29 17.24 -32.49 -35.20
CA LYS A 29 16.30 -32.34 -36.33
C LYS A 29 16.26 -30.92 -36.91
N ALA A 30 16.55 -29.91 -36.10
CA ALA A 30 16.55 -28.51 -36.53
C ALA A 30 17.69 -28.19 -37.52
N GLY A 31 18.78 -28.98 -37.52
CA GLY A 31 19.93 -28.83 -38.41
C GLY A 31 20.72 -27.55 -38.17
N SER A 32 21.98 -27.51 -38.60
CA SER A 32 22.90 -26.35 -38.47
C SER A 32 22.56 -25.17 -39.41
N GLY A 33 21.29 -25.04 -39.82
CA GLY A 33 20.77 -23.91 -40.57
C GLY A 33 19.96 -23.03 -39.64
N GLY A 34 20.34 -21.76 -39.50
CA GLY A 34 19.79 -20.81 -38.52
C GLY A 34 18.28 -20.57 -38.60
N ALA A 35 17.49 -21.51 -38.08
CA ALA A 35 16.13 -21.26 -37.66
C ALA A 35 16.20 -20.32 -36.46
N GLY A 36 15.95 -19.03 -36.68
CA GLY A 36 15.97 -18.05 -35.61
C GLY A 36 15.04 -18.47 -34.46
N VAL A 37 15.42 -18.13 -33.23
CA VAL A 37 14.71 -18.48 -31.98
C VAL A 37 13.18 -18.29 -32.06
N LYS A 38 12.72 -17.28 -32.81
CA LYS A 38 11.29 -17.01 -33.04
C LYS A 38 10.56 -18.10 -33.83
N LEU A 39 11.19 -18.69 -34.85
CA LEU A 39 10.60 -19.79 -35.64
C LEU A 39 10.53 -21.08 -34.82
N LEU A 40 11.58 -21.36 -34.03
CA LEU A 40 11.60 -22.50 -33.11
C LEU A 40 10.54 -22.35 -32.01
N ALA A 41 10.43 -21.18 -31.40
CA ALA A 41 9.38 -20.88 -30.42
C ALA A 41 7.97 -21.13 -31.00
N ARG A 42 7.69 -20.66 -32.22
CA ARG A 42 6.40 -20.89 -32.90
C ARG A 42 6.11 -22.37 -33.12
N GLU A 43 7.13 -23.15 -33.50
CA GLU A 43 6.95 -24.59 -33.71
C GLU A 43 6.70 -25.35 -32.40
N LEU A 44 7.39 -25.00 -31.31
CA LEU A 44 7.13 -25.58 -29.99
C LEU A 44 5.75 -25.19 -29.44
N ILE A 45 5.29 -23.96 -29.72
CA ILE A 45 3.92 -23.54 -29.41
C ILE A 45 2.90 -24.38 -30.20
N ARG A 46 3.13 -24.57 -31.51
CA ARG A 46 2.27 -25.39 -32.37
C ARG A 46 2.19 -26.85 -31.91
N GLN A 47 3.28 -27.38 -31.37
CA GLN A 47 3.35 -28.73 -30.79
C GLN A 47 2.75 -28.80 -29.37
N GLY A 48 2.32 -27.69 -28.78
CA GLY A 48 1.78 -27.62 -27.42
C GLY A 48 2.82 -27.82 -26.32
N LYS A 49 4.11 -27.72 -26.65
CA LYS A 49 5.23 -27.86 -25.71
C LYS A 49 5.56 -26.57 -24.97
N LEU A 50 5.12 -25.43 -25.50
CA LEU A 50 5.38 -24.10 -24.97
C LEU A 50 4.12 -23.25 -25.11
N THR A 51 3.84 -22.38 -24.14
CA THR A 51 2.81 -21.34 -24.34
C THR A 51 3.41 -20.10 -25.00
N GLU A 52 2.57 -19.25 -25.59
CA GLU A 52 3.02 -17.96 -26.12
C GLU A 52 3.64 -17.06 -25.05
N PHE A 53 3.10 -17.13 -23.82
CA PHE A 53 3.61 -16.39 -22.68
C PHE A 53 5.02 -16.88 -22.29
N GLN A 54 5.21 -18.20 -22.17
CA GLN A 54 6.52 -18.78 -21.86
C GLN A 54 7.55 -18.47 -22.95
N ALA A 55 7.18 -18.61 -24.21
CA ALA A 55 8.01 -18.24 -25.34
C ALA A 55 8.46 -16.78 -25.28
N ARG A 56 7.53 -15.86 -24.99
CA ARG A 56 7.81 -14.44 -24.88
C ARG A 56 8.77 -14.13 -23.73
N CYS A 57 8.55 -14.75 -22.57
CA CYS A 57 9.41 -14.56 -21.39
C CYS A 57 10.83 -15.10 -21.64
N ILE A 58 10.96 -16.31 -22.19
CA ILE A 58 12.26 -16.93 -22.47
C ILE A 58 13.03 -16.13 -23.52
N VAL A 59 12.41 -15.74 -24.64
CA VAL A 59 13.07 -14.93 -25.68
C VAL A 59 13.56 -13.58 -25.14
N ARG A 60 12.82 -12.97 -24.21
CA ARG A 60 13.20 -11.71 -23.56
C ARG A 60 14.29 -11.87 -22.49
N GLY A 61 14.75 -13.09 -22.20
CA GLY A 61 15.71 -13.37 -21.12
C GLY A 61 15.07 -13.40 -19.73
N LYS A 62 13.74 -13.38 -19.64
CA LYS A 62 12.96 -13.49 -18.39
C LYS A 62 12.49 -14.93 -18.15
N GLY A 63 13.24 -15.93 -18.59
CA GLY A 63 12.87 -17.35 -18.42
C GLY A 63 12.72 -17.74 -16.95
N LYS A 64 13.64 -17.26 -16.09
CA LYS A 64 13.64 -17.55 -14.65
C LYS A 64 12.38 -17.07 -13.92
N SER A 65 11.76 -15.96 -14.37
CA SER A 65 10.52 -15.46 -13.76
C SER A 65 9.29 -16.32 -14.05
N LEU A 66 9.42 -17.37 -14.87
CA LEU A 66 8.37 -18.38 -15.06
C LEU A 66 8.34 -19.41 -13.93
N LEU A 67 9.38 -19.48 -13.10
CA LEU A 67 9.44 -20.38 -11.95
C LEU A 67 9.08 -19.63 -10.66
N LEU A 68 8.08 -20.13 -9.96
CA LEU A 68 7.69 -19.65 -8.64
C LEU A 68 7.57 -20.86 -7.70
N GLY A 69 8.59 -21.06 -6.86
CA GLY A 69 8.72 -22.30 -6.07
C GLY A 69 8.67 -23.55 -6.96
N ASN A 70 7.71 -24.45 -6.68
CA ASN A 70 7.49 -25.67 -7.46
C ASN A 70 6.58 -25.50 -8.68
N TYR A 71 6.18 -24.26 -9.00
CA TYR A 71 5.19 -23.97 -10.04
C TYR A 71 5.84 -23.31 -11.25
N LEU A 72 5.51 -23.84 -12.43
CA LEU A 72 5.92 -23.26 -13.70
C LEU A 72 4.72 -22.49 -14.30
N LEU A 73 4.84 -21.18 -14.42
CA LEU A 73 3.83 -20.31 -15.00
C LEU A 73 3.63 -20.64 -16.49
N GLN A 74 2.37 -20.80 -16.89
CA GLN A 74 1.98 -21.09 -18.26
C GLN A 74 1.41 -19.85 -18.96
N GLU A 75 0.45 -19.17 -18.35
CA GLU A 75 -0.20 -18.00 -18.94
C GLU A 75 -0.94 -17.20 -17.88
N LYS A 76 -1.18 -15.91 -18.14
CA LYS A 76 -2.00 -15.06 -17.27
C LYS A 76 -3.47 -15.30 -17.59
N ILE A 77 -4.27 -15.66 -16.59
CA ILE A 77 -5.71 -15.94 -16.72
C ILE A 77 -6.60 -14.86 -16.09
N GLY A 78 -6.05 -13.97 -15.26
CA GLY A 78 -6.80 -12.86 -14.67
C GLY A 78 -5.90 -11.76 -14.07
N ALA A 79 -6.50 -10.60 -13.80
CA ALA A 79 -5.87 -9.47 -13.09
C ALA A 79 -6.93 -8.67 -12.33
N GLY A 80 -6.62 -8.24 -11.11
CA GLY A 80 -7.49 -7.39 -10.29
C GLY A 80 -6.72 -6.57 -9.26
N GLY A 81 -7.43 -5.86 -8.38
CA GLY A 81 -6.84 -4.94 -7.38
C GLY A 81 -5.95 -5.61 -6.32
N MET A 82 -6.10 -6.93 -6.11
CA MET A 82 -5.30 -7.71 -5.15
C MET A 82 -4.24 -8.61 -5.83
N GLY A 83 -3.98 -8.42 -7.13
CA GLY A 83 -2.89 -9.11 -7.82
C GLY A 83 -3.26 -9.75 -9.16
N GLN A 84 -2.37 -10.62 -9.65
CA GLN A 84 -2.49 -11.28 -10.97
C GLN A 84 -2.68 -12.78 -10.80
N VAL A 85 -3.56 -13.39 -11.59
CA VAL A 85 -3.80 -14.83 -11.57
C VAL A 85 -3.21 -15.47 -12.81
N PHE A 86 -2.40 -16.50 -12.61
CA PHE A 86 -1.76 -17.28 -13.67
C PHE A 86 -2.22 -18.72 -13.64
N LYS A 87 -2.37 -19.33 -14.81
CA LYS A 87 -2.33 -20.78 -14.92
C LYS A 87 -0.88 -21.22 -14.74
N ALA A 88 -0.65 -22.22 -13.90
CA ALA A 88 0.68 -22.79 -13.67
C ALA A 88 0.60 -24.31 -13.59
N THR A 89 1.73 -24.99 -13.82
CA THR A 89 1.85 -26.44 -13.61
C THR A 89 2.77 -26.72 -12.44
N HIS A 90 2.31 -27.52 -11.48
CA HIS A 90 3.17 -28.04 -10.43
C HIS A 90 4.18 -29.03 -11.02
N ARG A 91 5.48 -28.76 -10.86
CA ARG A 91 6.56 -29.43 -11.60
C ARG A 91 6.72 -30.91 -11.25
N VAL A 92 6.41 -31.29 -10.01
CA VAL A 92 6.53 -32.67 -9.51
C VAL A 92 5.25 -33.46 -9.78
N MET A 93 4.09 -32.91 -9.39
CA MET A 93 2.80 -33.60 -9.55
C MET A 93 2.23 -33.53 -10.96
N LYS A 94 2.82 -32.71 -11.84
CA LYS A 94 2.35 -32.45 -13.21
C LYS A 94 0.87 -32.05 -13.27
N ARG A 95 0.43 -31.28 -12.27
CA ARG A 95 -0.95 -30.81 -12.11
C ARG A 95 -1.05 -29.34 -12.50
N ASP A 96 -2.03 -28.99 -13.31
CA ASP A 96 -2.37 -27.60 -13.60
C ASP A 96 -3.16 -26.98 -12.43
N VAL A 97 -2.80 -25.76 -12.07
CA VAL A 97 -3.33 -24.97 -10.95
C VAL A 97 -3.52 -23.51 -11.36
N ALA A 98 -4.37 -22.79 -10.65
CA ALA A 98 -4.45 -21.34 -10.72
C ALA A 98 -3.60 -20.77 -9.58
N LEU A 99 -2.81 -19.74 -9.88
CA LEU A 99 -1.83 -19.17 -8.96
C LEU A 99 -2.04 -17.66 -8.92
N LYS A 100 -2.55 -17.16 -7.79
CA LYS A 100 -2.76 -15.73 -7.53
C LYS A 100 -1.49 -15.17 -6.91
N ILE A 101 -0.86 -14.24 -7.60
CA ILE A 101 0.38 -13.59 -7.23
C ILE A 101 0.07 -12.18 -6.77
N LEU A 102 0.56 -11.80 -5.58
CA LEU A 102 0.59 -10.42 -5.13
C LEU A 102 1.90 -9.76 -5.64
N PRO A 103 1.83 -8.80 -6.58
CA PRO A 103 3.00 -8.13 -7.10
C PRO A 103 3.80 -7.40 -6.01
N GLU A 104 5.11 -7.34 -6.16
CA GLU A 104 6.05 -6.76 -5.18
C GLU A 104 5.76 -5.29 -4.82
N HIS A 105 5.26 -4.48 -5.75
CA HIS A 105 4.88 -3.09 -5.44
C HIS A 105 3.66 -2.99 -4.51
N LEU A 106 2.85 -4.04 -4.39
CA LEU A 106 1.68 -4.12 -3.50
C LEU A 106 1.99 -4.83 -2.17
N THR A 107 3.16 -5.48 -2.02
CA THR A 107 3.58 -6.07 -0.74
C THR A 107 4.09 -5.01 0.26
N ARG A 108 4.36 -3.80 -0.22
CA ARG A 108 4.73 -2.62 0.60
C ARG A 108 3.52 -1.95 1.26
N ASP A 109 2.31 -2.30 0.82
CA ASP A 109 1.04 -1.93 1.47
C ASP A 109 0.65 -3.04 2.45
N TRP A 110 0.86 -2.77 3.73
CA TRP A 110 0.60 -3.74 4.80
C TRP A 110 -0.86 -4.16 4.90
N ASP A 111 -1.80 -3.32 4.48
CA ASP A 111 -3.23 -3.62 4.52
C ASP A 111 -3.61 -4.58 3.38
N LEU A 112 -3.07 -4.38 2.18
CA LEU A 112 -3.23 -5.32 1.06
C LEU A 112 -2.57 -6.67 1.37
N LEU A 113 -1.38 -6.67 1.98
CA LEU A 113 -0.70 -7.89 2.38
C LEU A 113 -1.48 -8.64 3.48
N ARG A 114 -2.02 -7.93 4.48
CA ARG A 114 -2.89 -8.53 5.51
C ARG A 114 -4.18 -9.09 4.90
N ARG A 115 -4.81 -8.39 3.96
CA ARG A 115 -5.99 -8.87 3.22
C ARG A 115 -5.69 -10.14 2.43
N PHE A 116 -4.56 -10.18 1.73
CA PHE A 116 -4.09 -11.37 0.99
C PHE A 116 -3.90 -12.59 1.91
N HIS A 117 -3.23 -12.42 3.06
CA HIS A 117 -3.05 -13.50 4.03
C HIS A 117 -4.38 -13.94 4.69
N ARG A 118 -5.30 -13.01 4.97
CA ARG A 118 -6.64 -13.35 5.48
C ARG A 118 -7.43 -14.16 4.47
N GLU A 119 -7.37 -13.80 3.19
CA GLU A 119 -8.03 -14.53 2.10
C GLU A 119 -7.50 -15.97 2.00
N ILE A 120 -6.17 -16.15 2.08
CA ILE A 120 -5.51 -17.47 2.11
C ILE A 120 -6.01 -18.31 3.29
N GLN A 121 -5.99 -17.74 4.50
CA GLN A 121 -6.39 -18.45 5.72
C GLN A 121 -7.88 -18.83 5.71
N ALA A 122 -8.73 -17.97 5.14
CA ALA A 122 -10.14 -18.25 4.97
C ALA A 122 -10.35 -19.39 3.96
N ALA A 123 -9.73 -19.30 2.78
CA ALA A 123 -9.88 -20.29 1.72
C ALA A 123 -9.33 -21.67 2.13
N GLY A 124 -8.23 -21.71 2.88
CA GLY A 124 -7.63 -22.95 3.41
C GLY A 124 -8.51 -23.75 4.36
N LYS A 125 -9.54 -23.14 4.97
CA LYS A 125 -10.50 -23.82 5.86
C LYS A 125 -11.71 -24.40 5.12
N LEU A 126 -11.88 -24.07 3.83
CA LEU A 126 -13.06 -24.46 3.06
C LEU A 126 -12.72 -25.58 2.07
N SER A 127 -13.53 -26.63 2.09
CA SER A 127 -13.46 -27.73 1.13
C SER A 127 -14.87 -28.16 0.78
N HIS A 128 -15.37 -27.68 -0.35
CA HIS A 128 -16.73 -27.96 -0.81
C HIS A 128 -16.77 -28.02 -2.34
N PRO A 129 -17.59 -28.90 -2.96
CA PRO A 129 -17.67 -29.00 -4.43
C PRO A 129 -17.99 -27.67 -5.13
N ASN A 130 -18.76 -26.80 -4.49
CA ASN A 130 -19.13 -25.48 -5.02
C ASN A 130 -18.22 -24.31 -4.60
N ILE A 131 -17.05 -24.57 -4.00
CA ILE A 131 -16.07 -23.54 -3.62
C ILE A 131 -14.73 -23.92 -4.23
N VAL A 132 -14.01 -22.94 -4.79
CA VAL A 132 -12.65 -23.18 -5.31
C VAL A 132 -11.73 -23.61 -4.17
N THR A 133 -11.07 -24.75 -4.36
CA THR A 133 -10.24 -25.34 -3.30
C THR A 133 -8.85 -24.70 -3.26
N ALA A 134 -8.43 -24.32 -2.05
CA ALA A 134 -7.05 -23.96 -1.71
C ALA A 134 -6.14 -25.18 -1.74
N PHE A 135 -5.00 -25.10 -2.43
CA PHE A 135 -3.98 -26.15 -2.35
C PHE A 135 -2.79 -25.75 -1.50
N ASP A 136 -2.28 -24.54 -1.67
CA ASP A 136 -1.06 -24.10 -1.00
C ASP A 136 -0.96 -22.56 -0.97
N ALA A 137 -0.11 -22.02 -0.11
CA ALA A 137 0.26 -20.62 -0.10
C ALA A 137 1.70 -20.48 0.39
N ASP A 138 2.52 -19.76 -0.35
CA ASP A 138 3.95 -19.68 -0.06
C ASP A 138 4.53 -18.37 -0.60
N ARG A 139 5.83 -18.19 -0.41
CA ARG A 139 6.59 -17.03 -0.84
C ARG A 139 7.86 -17.48 -1.56
N ALA A 140 8.09 -16.93 -2.75
CA ALA A 140 9.34 -17.11 -3.48
C ALA A 140 10.02 -15.74 -3.62
N GLY A 141 11.11 -15.53 -2.88
CA GLY A 141 11.73 -14.20 -2.74
C GLY A 141 10.79 -13.24 -2.02
N ASP A 142 10.49 -12.10 -2.65
CA ASP A 142 9.54 -11.10 -2.13
C ASP A 142 8.14 -11.22 -2.75
N VAL A 143 7.92 -12.25 -3.57
CA VAL A 143 6.64 -12.50 -4.24
C VAL A 143 5.81 -13.47 -3.40
N HIS A 144 4.69 -12.98 -2.87
CA HIS A 144 3.68 -13.79 -2.20
C HIS A 144 2.72 -14.40 -3.21
N TYR A 145 2.41 -15.70 -3.06
CA TYR A 145 1.47 -16.36 -3.93
C TYR A 145 0.59 -17.38 -3.20
N TYR A 146 -0.57 -17.61 -3.80
CA TYR A 146 -1.57 -18.56 -3.34
C TYR A 146 -2.03 -19.44 -4.49
N VAL A 147 -2.09 -20.75 -4.24
CA VAL A 147 -2.31 -21.80 -5.21
C VAL A 147 -3.69 -22.41 -4.98
N MET A 148 -4.50 -22.44 -6.03
CA MET A 148 -5.88 -22.90 -5.98
C MET A 148 -6.23 -23.80 -7.16
N GLU A 149 -7.39 -24.44 -7.07
CA GLU A 149 -8.00 -25.22 -8.14
C GLU A 149 -8.12 -24.39 -9.43
N LEU A 150 -7.54 -24.90 -10.52
CA LEU A 150 -7.82 -24.37 -11.85
C LEU A 150 -9.17 -24.92 -12.31
N VAL A 151 -10.20 -24.07 -12.29
CA VAL A 151 -11.53 -24.43 -12.78
C VAL A 151 -11.56 -24.27 -14.29
N ALA A 152 -11.79 -25.37 -15.01
CA ALA A 152 -12.00 -25.35 -16.46
C ALA A 152 -13.44 -24.90 -16.76
N GLY A 153 -13.64 -23.59 -16.90
CA GLY A 153 -14.97 -22.98 -17.02
C GLY A 153 -14.93 -21.50 -17.34
N ARG A 154 -16.09 -20.86 -17.30
CA ARG A 154 -16.26 -19.40 -17.49
C ARG A 154 -17.05 -18.81 -16.34
N ASP A 155 -16.79 -17.56 -15.99
CA ASP A 155 -17.62 -16.83 -15.04
C ASP A 155 -19.01 -16.53 -15.65
N LEU A 156 -20.01 -16.42 -14.78
CA LEU A 156 -21.39 -16.21 -15.20
C LEU A 156 -21.61 -14.84 -15.87
N ALA A 157 -20.78 -13.83 -15.59
CA ALA A 157 -20.83 -12.54 -16.29
C ALA A 157 -20.43 -12.68 -17.76
N SER A 158 -19.28 -13.31 -18.01
CA SER A 158 -18.80 -13.63 -19.36
C SER A 158 -19.77 -14.53 -20.12
N LEU A 159 -20.41 -15.49 -19.45
CA LEU A 159 -21.40 -16.36 -20.09
C LEU A 159 -22.63 -15.59 -20.59
N VAL A 160 -23.19 -14.72 -19.73
CA VAL A 160 -24.36 -13.90 -20.07
C VAL A 160 -24.03 -12.82 -21.11
N ALA A 161 -22.82 -12.25 -21.07
CA ALA A 161 -22.36 -11.28 -22.07
C ALA A 161 -22.31 -11.89 -23.48
N ASP A 162 -21.87 -13.15 -23.60
CA ASP A 162 -21.71 -13.81 -24.89
C ASP A 162 -23.00 -14.45 -25.41
N GLN A 163 -23.79 -15.07 -24.52
CA GLN A 163 -24.95 -15.88 -24.91
C GLN A 163 -26.30 -15.19 -24.64
N GLY A 164 -26.27 -14.03 -24.00
CA GLY A 164 -27.46 -13.38 -23.47
C GLY A 164 -27.96 -14.04 -22.18
N PRO A 165 -29.18 -13.70 -21.73
CA PRO A 165 -29.71 -14.21 -20.47
C PRO A 165 -29.87 -15.73 -20.46
N LEU A 166 -29.56 -16.37 -19.33
CA LEU A 166 -29.63 -17.83 -19.18
C LEU A 166 -31.07 -18.34 -19.14
N GLY A 167 -31.30 -19.59 -19.52
CA GLY A 167 -32.60 -20.24 -19.32
C GLY A 167 -33.01 -20.26 -17.85
N VAL A 168 -34.30 -20.10 -17.55
CA VAL A 168 -34.79 -20.00 -16.15
C VAL A 168 -34.31 -21.17 -15.29
N GLN A 169 -34.45 -22.40 -15.79
CA GLN A 169 -34.02 -23.60 -15.08
C GLN A 169 -32.51 -23.62 -14.83
N GLN A 170 -31.71 -23.16 -15.79
CA GLN A 170 -30.26 -23.07 -15.64
C GLN A 170 -29.86 -22.02 -14.60
N ALA A 171 -30.52 -20.85 -14.62
CA ALA A 171 -30.28 -19.80 -13.63
C ALA A 171 -30.66 -20.26 -12.21
N ILE A 172 -31.76 -20.99 -12.06
CA ILE A 172 -32.18 -21.60 -10.79
C ILE A 172 -31.13 -22.61 -10.31
N GLU A 173 -30.70 -23.53 -11.17
CA GLU A 173 -29.70 -24.56 -10.83
C GLU A 173 -28.35 -23.93 -10.41
N CYS A 174 -27.86 -22.94 -11.17
CA CYS A 174 -26.66 -22.19 -10.81
C CYS A 174 -26.80 -21.49 -9.45
N THR A 175 -27.98 -20.92 -9.17
CA THR A 175 -28.26 -20.22 -7.90
C THR A 175 -28.30 -21.20 -6.73
N ILE A 176 -28.92 -22.38 -6.90
CA ILE A 176 -28.96 -23.44 -5.87
C ILE A 176 -27.54 -23.92 -5.56
N GLN A 177 -26.72 -24.16 -6.58
CA GLN A 177 -25.35 -24.60 -6.38
C GLN A 177 -24.47 -23.54 -5.68
N ALA A 178 -24.61 -22.27 -6.06
CA ALA A 178 -23.96 -21.16 -5.35
C ALA A 178 -24.43 -21.08 -3.88
N ALA A 179 -25.75 -21.18 -3.65
CA ALA A 179 -26.32 -21.17 -2.30
C ALA A 179 -25.80 -22.33 -1.43
N ARG A 180 -25.60 -23.53 -1.98
CA ARG A 180 -25.00 -24.67 -1.25
C ARG A 180 -23.56 -24.38 -0.81
N GLY A 181 -22.76 -23.76 -1.68
CA GLY A 181 -21.42 -23.31 -1.33
C GLY A 181 -21.42 -22.23 -0.25
N LEU A 182 -22.27 -21.21 -0.39
CA LEU A 182 -22.39 -20.13 0.60
C LEU A 182 -22.90 -20.64 1.95
N GLU A 183 -23.86 -21.57 1.97
CA GLU A 183 -24.34 -22.21 3.20
C GLU A 183 -23.22 -22.96 3.93
N TYR A 184 -22.36 -23.67 3.19
CA TYR A 184 -21.19 -24.32 3.76
C TYR A 184 -20.24 -23.30 4.39
N ALA A 185 -19.93 -22.20 3.69
CA ALA A 185 -19.07 -21.13 4.21
C ALA A 185 -19.67 -20.46 5.46
N HIS A 186 -20.97 -20.15 5.44
CA HIS A 186 -21.70 -19.55 6.56
C HIS A 186 -21.65 -20.42 7.82
N ARG A 187 -21.76 -21.75 7.67
CA ARG A 187 -21.61 -22.69 8.80
C ARG A 187 -20.20 -22.73 9.39
N GLN A 188 -19.19 -22.33 8.63
CA GLN A 188 -17.82 -22.15 9.10
C GLN A 188 -17.58 -20.74 9.67
N GLY A 189 -18.64 -19.96 9.87
CA GLY A 189 -18.58 -18.59 10.39
C GLY A 189 -18.04 -17.57 9.39
N MET A 190 -18.01 -17.89 8.09
CA MET A 190 -17.47 -17.04 7.03
C MET A 190 -18.59 -16.43 6.18
N VAL A 191 -18.60 -15.11 6.00
CA VAL A 191 -19.53 -14.40 5.10
C VAL A 191 -18.76 -13.85 3.90
N HIS A 192 -19.23 -14.07 2.67
CA HIS A 192 -18.47 -13.79 1.45
C HIS A 192 -18.41 -12.30 1.08
N ARG A 193 -19.52 -11.57 1.20
CA ARG A 193 -19.69 -10.11 1.00
C ARG A 193 -19.44 -9.53 -0.40
N ASP A 194 -19.04 -10.34 -1.38
CA ASP A 194 -18.80 -9.95 -2.79
C ASP A 194 -19.36 -10.99 -3.76
N VAL A 195 -20.59 -11.46 -3.51
CA VAL A 195 -21.25 -12.42 -4.40
C VAL A 195 -21.73 -11.71 -5.66
N LYS A 196 -21.14 -12.04 -6.81
CA LYS A 196 -21.47 -11.46 -8.12
C LYS A 196 -21.17 -12.45 -9.25
N PRO A 197 -21.72 -12.26 -10.47
CA PRO A 197 -21.51 -13.19 -11.58
C PRO A 197 -20.03 -13.45 -11.93
N HIS A 198 -19.14 -12.47 -11.75
CA HIS A 198 -17.70 -12.59 -12.00
C HIS A 198 -16.99 -13.54 -11.03
N ASN A 199 -17.55 -13.74 -9.83
CA ASN A 199 -16.98 -14.60 -8.78
C ASN A 199 -17.63 -15.99 -8.76
N LEU A 200 -18.49 -16.31 -9.72
CA LEU A 200 -19.15 -17.62 -9.86
C LEU A 200 -18.74 -18.22 -11.20
N LEU A 201 -17.87 -19.24 -11.17
CA LEU A 201 -17.44 -19.97 -12.36
C LEU A 201 -18.37 -21.16 -12.62
N LEU A 202 -18.84 -21.31 -13.85
CA LEU A 202 -19.49 -22.52 -14.32
C LEU A 202 -18.44 -23.39 -15.04
N ASP A 203 -18.15 -24.55 -14.47
CA ASP A 203 -17.21 -25.49 -15.06
C ASP A 203 -17.84 -26.28 -16.23
N THR A 204 -17.00 -27.03 -16.96
CA THR A 204 -17.42 -27.84 -18.10
C THR A 204 -18.33 -29.03 -17.72
N ALA A 205 -18.40 -29.40 -16.44
CA ALA A 205 -19.31 -30.40 -15.92
C ALA A 205 -20.67 -29.81 -15.49
N GLY A 206 -20.84 -28.49 -15.60
CA GLY A 206 -22.06 -27.79 -15.19
C GLY A 206 -22.11 -27.49 -13.69
N GLN A 207 -20.97 -27.52 -13.00
CA GLN A 207 -20.86 -27.22 -11.58
C GLN A 207 -20.42 -25.76 -11.34
N ILE A 208 -21.11 -25.08 -10.42
CA ILE A 208 -20.71 -23.75 -9.96
C ILE A 208 -19.58 -23.85 -8.95
N LYS A 209 -18.54 -23.03 -9.14
CA LYS A 209 -17.39 -22.85 -8.26
C LYS A 209 -17.30 -21.38 -7.84
N ILE A 210 -17.40 -21.13 -6.54
CA ILE A 210 -17.29 -19.78 -5.97
C ILE A 210 -15.81 -19.40 -5.82
N LEU A 211 -15.43 -18.26 -6.39
CA LEU A 211 -14.12 -17.62 -6.33
C LEU A 211 -14.04 -16.52 -5.25
N ASP A 212 -12.81 -16.15 -4.89
CA ASP A 212 -12.44 -14.90 -4.19
C ASP A 212 -13.21 -14.61 -2.88
N LEU A 213 -12.66 -15.08 -1.76
CA LEU A 213 -13.11 -14.73 -0.40
C LEU A 213 -12.61 -13.34 0.05
N GLY A 214 -12.38 -12.41 -0.88
CA GLY A 214 -11.63 -11.15 -0.68
C GLY A 214 -12.22 -10.15 0.33
N LEU A 215 -13.37 -10.45 0.94
CA LEU A 215 -13.99 -9.68 2.03
C LEU A 215 -14.44 -10.55 3.21
N VAL A 216 -13.95 -11.79 3.33
CA VAL A 216 -14.44 -12.74 4.34
C VAL A 216 -14.13 -12.30 5.78
N ARG A 217 -15.19 -12.20 6.59
CA ARG A 217 -15.10 -12.07 8.04
C ARG A 217 -15.34 -13.43 8.70
N VAL A 218 -14.49 -13.81 9.65
CA VAL A 218 -14.70 -14.96 10.54
C VAL A 218 -15.46 -14.48 11.78
N GLN A 219 -16.61 -15.07 12.09
CA GLN A 219 -17.34 -14.78 13.33
C GLN A 219 -16.53 -15.26 14.55
N GLY A 220 -16.21 -14.34 15.48
CA GLY A 220 -15.63 -14.66 16.79
C GLY A 220 -14.12 -14.47 16.96
N SER A 221 -13.40 -13.83 16.02
CA SER A 221 -12.01 -13.39 16.23
C SER A 221 -11.96 -11.99 16.83
N GLU A 222 -11.23 -11.80 17.94
CA GLU A 222 -11.05 -10.52 18.66
C GLU A 222 -10.26 -9.46 17.85
N ASP A 223 -9.64 -9.83 16.71
CA ASP A 223 -8.85 -8.95 15.82
C ASP A 223 -9.64 -8.39 14.60
N ALA A 224 -10.96 -8.27 14.70
CA ALA A 224 -11.87 -8.04 13.56
C ALA A 224 -12.33 -6.58 13.36
N GLU A 225 -11.49 -5.58 13.60
CA GLU A 225 -11.80 -4.17 13.32
C GLU A 225 -10.85 -3.60 12.27
N GLN A 226 -11.30 -3.58 11.00
CA GLN A 226 -10.99 -2.60 9.95
C GLN A 226 -11.40 -3.21 8.60
N THR A 227 -12.61 -2.90 8.15
CA THR A 227 -13.06 -3.13 6.78
C THR A 227 -13.83 -1.90 6.31
N GLU A 228 -13.13 -0.78 6.15
CA GLU A 228 -13.65 0.33 5.37
C GLU A 228 -13.35 0.11 3.88
N LEU A 229 -14.39 0.26 3.05
CA LEU A 229 -14.42 0.04 1.60
C LEU A 229 -13.70 1.13 0.79
N THR A 230 -12.93 1.99 1.43
CA THR A 230 -12.31 3.18 0.85
C THR A 230 -10.85 2.92 0.44
N ALA A 231 -10.66 1.96 -0.47
CA ALA A 231 -9.40 1.80 -1.18
C ALA A 231 -9.65 1.43 -2.65
N THR A 232 -9.18 2.31 -3.54
CA THR A 232 -8.68 2.06 -4.91
C THR A 232 -9.47 1.08 -5.81
N GLY A 233 -10.14 1.61 -6.84
CA GLY A 233 -10.46 0.91 -8.11
C GLY A 233 -11.41 -0.29 -8.09
N ILE A 234 -11.72 -0.88 -6.94
CA ILE A 234 -12.57 -2.08 -6.78
C ILE A 234 -14.07 -1.72 -6.79
N VAL A 235 -14.41 -0.47 -6.49
CA VAL A 235 -15.79 -0.01 -6.20
C VAL A 235 -16.69 0.10 -7.44
N MET A 236 -16.13 0.22 -8.66
CA MET A 236 -16.96 0.54 -9.84
C MET A 236 -17.91 -0.60 -10.26
N GLY A 237 -17.55 -1.87 -9.99
CA GLY A 237 -18.34 -3.05 -10.36
C GLY A 237 -19.14 -3.68 -9.21
N THR A 238 -18.61 -3.69 -7.98
CA THR A 238 -19.24 -4.40 -6.84
C THR A 238 -20.53 -3.75 -6.34
N VAL A 239 -20.69 -2.44 -6.50
CA VAL A 239 -21.87 -1.69 -6.02
C VAL A 239 -23.18 -2.19 -6.65
N ASN A 240 -23.13 -2.87 -7.80
CA ASN A 240 -24.33 -3.42 -8.48
C ASN A 240 -24.99 -4.58 -7.73
N TYR A 241 -24.28 -5.21 -6.82
CA TYR A 241 -24.71 -6.43 -6.12
C TYR A 241 -24.66 -6.25 -4.60
N MET A 242 -24.31 -5.05 -4.12
CA MET A 242 -24.12 -4.75 -2.70
C MET A 242 -25.46 -4.65 -1.97
N ALA A 243 -25.56 -5.31 -0.81
CA ALA A 243 -26.75 -5.19 0.03
C ALA A 243 -26.86 -3.79 0.65
N PRO A 244 -28.08 -3.25 0.88
CA PRO A 244 -28.27 -1.90 1.42
C PRO A 244 -27.51 -1.64 2.72
N GLU A 245 -27.49 -2.62 3.62
CA GLU A 245 -26.79 -2.53 4.90
C GLU A 245 -25.27 -2.47 4.74
N GLN A 246 -24.69 -3.12 3.72
CA GLN A 246 -23.25 -3.05 3.45
C GLN A 246 -22.79 -1.64 3.03
N ALA A 247 -23.69 -0.84 2.45
CA ALA A 247 -23.40 0.52 2.05
C ALA A 247 -23.55 1.55 3.18
N VAL A 248 -24.27 1.20 4.26
CA VAL A 248 -24.45 2.03 5.46
C VAL A 248 -23.38 1.72 6.50
N ASP A 249 -23.14 0.43 6.75
CA ASP A 249 -22.13 -0.05 7.67
C ASP A 249 -21.65 -1.46 7.25
N THR A 250 -20.42 -1.52 6.74
CA THR A 250 -19.75 -2.77 6.34
C THR A 250 -19.57 -3.77 7.50
N HIS A 251 -19.59 -3.30 8.75
CA HIS A 251 -19.47 -4.12 9.95
C HIS A 251 -20.79 -4.79 10.35
N SER A 252 -21.95 -4.21 9.97
CA SER A 252 -23.28 -4.80 10.21
C SER A 252 -23.64 -5.97 9.28
N ALA A 253 -22.93 -6.14 8.16
CA ALA A 253 -23.23 -7.14 7.14
C ALA A 253 -22.96 -8.59 7.61
N ASP A 254 -24.00 -9.42 7.59
CA ASP A 254 -23.98 -10.84 7.98
C ASP A 254 -24.31 -11.77 6.79
N ALA A 255 -24.55 -13.05 7.04
CA ALA A 255 -24.89 -14.05 6.02
C ALA A 255 -26.07 -13.63 5.11
N ARG A 256 -26.98 -12.77 5.58
CA ARG A 256 -28.15 -12.29 4.84
C ARG A 256 -27.80 -11.25 3.78
N SER A 257 -26.60 -10.64 3.86
CA SER A 257 -26.08 -9.79 2.79
C SER A 257 -25.71 -10.62 1.56
N ASP A 258 -25.12 -11.81 1.73
CA ASP A 258 -24.82 -12.72 0.61
C ASP A 258 -26.09 -13.22 -0.08
N ILE A 259 -27.19 -13.38 0.66
CA ILE A 259 -28.51 -13.75 0.10
C ILE A 259 -29.00 -12.67 -0.86
N TYR A 260 -28.89 -11.39 -0.47
CA TYR A 260 -29.26 -10.27 -1.32
C TYR A 260 -28.41 -10.21 -2.59
N SER A 261 -27.09 -10.30 -2.45
CA SER A 261 -26.14 -10.28 -3.56
C SER A 261 -26.33 -11.46 -4.53
N LEU A 262 -26.65 -12.65 -4.02
CA LEU A 262 -27.02 -13.80 -4.84
C LEU A 262 -28.34 -13.56 -5.59
N GLY A 263 -29.30 -12.88 -4.97
CA GLY A 263 -30.54 -12.47 -5.63
C GLY A 263 -30.30 -11.49 -6.77
N CYS A 264 -29.44 -10.48 -6.58
CA CYS A 264 -29.01 -9.59 -7.66
C CYS A 264 -28.32 -10.36 -8.80
N THR A 265 -27.53 -11.38 -8.47
CA THR A 265 -26.88 -12.27 -9.43
C THR A 265 -27.90 -13.10 -10.21
N LEU A 266 -28.93 -13.63 -9.55
CA LEU A 266 -30.05 -14.34 -10.20
C LEU A 266 -30.78 -13.42 -11.20
N TYR A 267 -31.09 -12.19 -10.82
CA TYR A 267 -31.71 -11.22 -11.74
C TYR A 267 -30.85 -10.96 -12.97
N PHE A 268 -29.54 -10.78 -12.77
CA PHE A 268 -28.61 -10.58 -13.88
C PHE A 268 -28.55 -11.79 -14.82
N MET A 269 -28.49 -13.02 -14.28
CA MET A 269 -28.54 -14.23 -15.10
C MET A 269 -29.84 -14.33 -15.91
N LEU A 270 -30.97 -13.96 -15.31
CA LEU A 270 -32.28 -14.06 -15.95
C LEU A 270 -32.51 -12.98 -17.02
N THR A 271 -31.95 -11.78 -16.84
CA THR A 271 -32.33 -10.59 -17.65
C THR A 271 -31.18 -10.00 -18.47
N GLY A 272 -29.93 -10.34 -18.15
CA GLY A 272 -28.73 -9.66 -18.67
C GLY A 272 -28.57 -8.22 -18.18
N LYS A 273 -29.41 -7.76 -17.24
CA LYS A 273 -29.44 -6.38 -16.75
C LYS A 273 -29.14 -6.34 -15.25
N MET A 274 -28.67 -5.19 -14.79
CA MET A 274 -28.54 -4.89 -13.37
C MET A 274 -29.93 -4.66 -12.77
N VAL A 275 -30.13 -5.03 -11.50
CA VAL A 275 -31.41 -4.81 -10.79
C VAL A 275 -31.78 -3.34 -10.80
N TYR A 276 -30.80 -2.48 -10.49
CA TYR A 276 -30.93 -1.03 -10.50
C TYR A 276 -29.87 -0.39 -11.39
N ALA A 277 -30.28 0.59 -12.19
CA ALA A 277 -29.41 1.43 -12.98
C ALA A 277 -29.19 2.78 -12.28
N GLY A 278 -28.05 3.42 -12.55
CA GLY A 278 -27.78 4.78 -12.09
C GLY A 278 -26.48 5.31 -12.67
N ASP A 279 -26.46 6.62 -12.93
CA ASP A 279 -25.35 7.31 -13.61
C ASP A 279 -24.14 7.56 -12.68
N SER A 280 -24.31 7.35 -11.38
CA SER A 280 -23.22 7.45 -10.38
C SER A 280 -23.26 6.30 -9.37
N VAL A 281 -22.12 6.06 -8.71
CA VAL A 281 -21.98 5.06 -7.64
C VAL A 281 -22.97 5.34 -6.50
N VAL A 282 -23.09 6.60 -6.09
CA VAL A 282 -24.03 7.02 -5.03
C VAL A 282 -25.48 6.78 -5.46
N ALA A 283 -25.84 7.10 -6.71
CA ALA A 283 -27.19 6.87 -7.21
C ALA A 283 -27.58 5.39 -7.16
N ARG A 284 -26.64 4.49 -7.45
CA ARG A 284 -26.86 3.05 -7.40
C ARG A 284 -26.98 2.52 -5.97
N ILE A 285 -26.15 3.01 -5.04
CA ILE A 285 -26.28 2.71 -3.61
C ILE A 285 -27.66 3.12 -3.08
N LEU A 286 -28.08 4.35 -3.39
CA LEU A 286 -29.41 4.85 -3.01
C LEU A 286 -30.53 4.02 -3.65
N ALA A 287 -30.36 3.58 -4.91
CA ALA A 287 -31.35 2.71 -5.56
C ALA A 287 -31.47 1.35 -4.88
N HIS A 288 -30.36 0.73 -4.47
CA HIS A 288 -30.40 -0.51 -3.70
C HIS A 288 -31.18 -0.36 -2.39
N ARG A 289 -31.07 0.80 -1.72
CA ARG A 289 -31.82 1.12 -0.49
C ARG A 289 -33.30 1.43 -0.75
N ASP A 290 -33.59 2.30 -1.72
CA ASP A 290 -34.87 3.01 -1.81
C ASP A 290 -35.78 2.54 -2.97
N GLN A 291 -35.23 2.03 -4.08
CA GLN A 291 -36.05 1.64 -5.23
C GLN A 291 -36.76 0.30 -5.00
N PRO A 292 -38.01 0.15 -5.51
CA PRO A 292 -38.78 -1.08 -5.35
C PRO A 292 -38.11 -2.29 -6.01
N ILE A 293 -38.40 -3.50 -5.54
CA ILE A 293 -37.91 -4.74 -6.17
C ILE A 293 -38.60 -4.89 -7.53
N PRO A 294 -37.86 -5.09 -8.65
CA PRO A 294 -38.46 -5.21 -9.97
C PRO A 294 -39.24 -6.51 -10.14
N GLN A 295 -40.25 -6.50 -11.02
CA GLN A 295 -40.95 -7.72 -11.42
C GLN A 295 -40.14 -8.44 -12.51
N LEU A 296 -39.81 -9.70 -12.28
CA LEU A 296 -39.11 -10.54 -13.26
C LEU A 296 -39.93 -10.68 -14.56
N SER A 297 -41.26 -10.66 -14.45
CA SER A 297 -42.20 -10.72 -15.57
C SER A 297 -42.06 -9.57 -16.56
N ASP A 298 -41.56 -8.41 -16.11
CA ASP A 298 -41.37 -7.23 -16.97
C ASP A 298 -40.22 -7.43 -17.96
N SER A 299 -39.28 -8.30 -17.63
CA SER A 299 -38.15 -8.64 -18.49
C SER A 299 -38.36 -9.93 -19.27
N ARG A 300 -39.13 -10.88 -18.75
CA ARG A 300 -39.32 -12.23 -19.32
C ARG A 300 -40.68 -12.83 -18.97
N THR A 301 -41.34 -13.45 -19.95
CA THR A 301 -42.68 -14.03 -19.80
C THR A 301 -42.70 -15.49 -19.32
N ASP A 302 -41.55 -16.17 -19.30
CA ASP A 302 -41.39 -17.58 -18.95
C ASP A 302 -41.03 -17.82 -17.47
N ILE A 303 -41.28 -16.84 -16.60
CA ILE A 303 -40.98 -16.89 -15.17
C ILE A 303 -42.04 -17.72 -14.41
N PRO A 304 -41.67 -18.79 -13.68
CA PRO A 304 -42.60 -19.55 -12.85
C PRO A 304 -43.21 -18.68 -11.74
N SER A 305 -44.48 -18.92 -11.42
CA SER A 305 -45.25 -18.10 -10.47
C SER A 305 -44.62 -18.02 -9.06
N GLY A 306 -43.90 -19.06 -8.63
CA GLY A 306 -43.20 -19.06 -7.34
C GLY A 306 -41.85 -18.32 -7.35
N LEU A 307 -41.21 -18.15 -8.51
CA LEU A 307 -39.85 -17.60 -8.58
C LEU A 307 -39.80 -16.11 -8.19
N GLN A 308 -40.87 -15.37 -8.49
CA GLN A 308 -40.98 -13.96 -8.10
C GLN A 308 -41.00 -13.80 -6.57
N ASP A 309 -41.70 -14.67 -5.85
CA ASP A 309 -41.78 -14.62 -4.40
C ASP A 309 -40.43 -14.93 -3.75
N VAL A 310 -39.71 -15.91 -4.29
CA VAL A 310 -38.33 -16.22 -3.85
C VAL A 310 -37.41 -15.03 -4.13
N PHE A 311 -37.49 -14.44 -5.32
CA PHE A 311 -36.70 -13.26 -5.67
C PHE A 311 -36.98 -12.07 -4.75
N ASN A 312 -38.25 -11.82 -4.43
CA ASN A 312 -38.65 -10.79 -3.46
C ASN A 312 -38.09 -11.07 -2.06
N GLY A 313 -38.12 -12.32 -1.61
CA GLY A 313 -37.55 -12.74 -0.33
C GLY A 313 -36.03 -12.63 -0.26
N MET A 314 -35.32 -12.79 -1.39
CA MET A 314 -33.88 -12.57 -1.44
C MET A 314 -33.51 -11.07 -1.44
N LEU A 315 -34.26 -10.22 -2.14
CA LEU A 315 -33.99 -8.78 -2.29
C LEU A 315 -34.71 -7.87 -1.28
N ALA A 316 -35.37 -8.43 -0.27
CA ALA A 316 -36.07 -7.63 0.74
C ALA A 316 -35.09 -6.60 1.35
N LYS A 317 -35.51 -5.34 1.45
CA LYS A 317 -34.60 -4.25 1.83
C LYS A 317 -34.07 -4.40 3.24
N LEU A 318 -34.95 -4.78 4.16
CA LEU A 318 -34.64 -5.09 5.55
C LEU A 318 -34.08 -6.52 5.68
N PRO A 319 -32.90 -6.73 6.30
CA PRO A 319 -32.32 -8.07 6.47
C PRO A 319 -33.23 -9.07 7.19
N GLU A 320 -34.01 -8.61 8.17
CA GLU A 320 -34.98 -9.41 8.93
C GLU A 320 -36.18 -9.86 8.08
N ALA A 321 -36.45 -9.19 6.96
CA ALA A 321 -37.50 -9.56 6.02
C ALA A 321 -37.00 -10.50 4.91
N ARG A 322 -35.69 -10.79 4.86
CA ARG A 322 -35.11 -11.76 3.91
C ARG A 322 -35.28 -13.19 4.41
N TYR A 323 -34.94 -14.15 3.55
CA TYR A 323 -34.56 -15.48 4.05
C TYR A 323 -33.42 -15.34 5.06
N GLN A 324 -33.48 -16.12 6.14
CA GLN A 324 -32.51 -16.03 7.22
C GLN A 324 -31.29 -16.92 6.97
N THR A 325 -31.41 -17.92 6.11
CA THR A 325 -30.32 -18.84 5.74
C THR A 325 -30.33 -19.19 4.25
N MET A 326 -29.17 -19.55 3.71
CA MET A 326 -29.06 -20.10 2.34
C MET A 326 -29.86 -21.40 2.18
N GLY A 327 -30.01 -22.20 3.24
CA GLY A 327 -30.85 -23.40 3.24
C GLY A 327 -32.33 -23.11 2.94
N GLU A 328 -32.87 -22.01 3.46
CA GLU A 328 -34.24 -21.58 3.13
C GLU A 328 -34.39 -21.17 1.66
N VAL A 329 -33.37 -20.48 1.11
CA VAL A 329 -33.32 -20.11 -0.32
C VAL A 329 -33.31 -21.36 -1.20
N ILE A 330 -32.47 -22.35 -0.87
CA ILE A 330 -32.38 -23.62 -1.59
C ILE A 330 -33.74 -24.32 -1.60
N ALA A 331 -34.36 -24.48 -0.44
CA ALA A 331 -35.66 -25.14 -0.32
C ALA A 331 -36.76 -24.43 -1.13
N ALA A 332 -36.74 -23.09 -1.18
CA ALA A 332 -37.70 -22.31 -1.95
C ALA A 332 -37.46 -22.41 -3.47
N LEU A 333 -36.21 -22.40 -3.93
CA LEU A 333 -35.86 -22.55 -5.34
C LEU A 333 -36.12 -23.98 -5.87
N GLU A 334 -35.86 -25.01 -5.06
CA GLU A 334 -36.13 -26.41 -5.43
C GLU A 334 -37.64 -26.67 -5.64
N GLN A 335 -38.50 -26.00 -4.88
CA GLN A 335 -39.96 -26.04 -5.07
C GLN A 335 -40.39 -25.37 -6.37
N CYS A 336 -39.70 -24.31 -6.80
CA CYS A 336 -39.95 -23.64 -8.08
C CYS A 336 -39.52 -24.51 -9.27
N GLY A 337 -38.37 -25.18 -9.18
CA GLY A 337 -37.86 -26.07 -10.23
C GLY A 337 -38.60 -27.41 -10.35
N SER A 338 -39.26 -27.86 -9.27
CA SER A 338 -40.00 -29.13 -9.25
C SER A 338 -41.43 -29.02 -9.80
N ALA A 339 -42.02 -27.81 -9.80
CA ALA A 339 -43.40 -27.60 -10.24
C ALA A 339 -43.58 -27.74 -11.77
N ASP A 340 -42.53 -27.53 -12.56
CA ASP A 340 -42.52 -27.68 -14.03
C ASP A 340 -41.93 -29.03 -14.50
N ALA A 341 -41.43 -29.87 -13.60
CA ALA A 341 -40.80 -31.16 -13.92
C ALA A 341 -41.77 -32.27 -14.38
N ILE A 342 -43.04 -31.95 -14.68
CA ILE A 342 -43.97 -32.84 -15.38
C ILE A 342 -43.91 -32.66 -16.92
N GLY A 343 -43.07 -31.77 -17.44
CA GLY A 343 -42.86 -31.64 -18.90
C GLY A 343 -41.43 -31.29 -19.30
N HIS A 344 -40.74 -32.24 -19.94
CA HIS A 344 -39.45 -32.10 -20.64
C HIS A 344 -38.16 -32.05 -19.80
N ALA A 345 -37.56 -33.23 -19.60
CA ALA A 345 -36.10 -33.33 -19.46
C ALA A 345 -35.45 -32.97 -20.81
N VAL A 346 -34.79 -31.82 -20.88
CA VAL A 346 -33.97 -31.42 -22.04
C VAL A 346 -32.52 -31.82 -21.76
N PRO A 347 -31.86 -32.65 -22.58
CA PRO A 347 -30.42 -32.90 -22.47
C PRO A 347 -29.64 -31.64 -22.87
N LEU A 348 -28.52 -31.38 -22.20
CA LEU A 348 -27.56 -30.33 -22.57
C LEU A 348 -27.25 -30.37 -24.08
N ASP A 349 -27.31 -29.20 -24.74
CA ASP A 349 -27.09 -29.05 -26.18
C ASP A 349 -25.68 -29.54 -26.57
N PRO A 350 -25.56 -30.56 -27.45
CA PRO A 350 -24.27 -31.04 -27.96
C PRO A 350 -23.44 -29.97 -28.68
N ALA A 351 -24.06 -28.87 -29.13
CA ALA A 351 -23.37 -27.73 -29.72
C ALA A 351 -22.58 -26.92 -28.68
N LEU A 352 -23.13 -26.77 -27.47
CA LEU A 352 -22.46 -26.08 -26.35
C LEU A 352 -21.22 -26.87 -25.88
N VAL A 353 -21.34 -28.20 -25.81
CA VAL A 353 -20.22 -29.09 -25.45
C VAL A 353 -19.11 -29.04 -26.51
N ARG A 354 -19.44 -28.98 -27.80
CA ARG A 354 -18.41 -28.83 -28.87
C ARG A 354 -17.74 -27.47 -28.86
N PHE A 355 -18.48 -26.41 -28.54
CA PHE A 355 -17.96 -25.05 -28.47
C PHE A 355 -17.01 -24.85 -27.28
N LEU A 356 -17.33 -25.41 -26.10
CA LEU A 356 -16.46 -25.38 -24.92
C LEU A 356 -15.10 -26.10 -25.14
N HIS A 357 -15.00 -26.94 -26.16
CA HIS A 357 -13.77 -27.65 -26.52
C HIS A 357 -12.95 -26.98 -27.64
N SER A 358 -13.42 -25.90 -28.27
CA SER A 358 -12.63 -25.17 -29.28
C SER A 358 -11.82 -24.03 -28.65
N ARG A 359 -10.48 -24.07 -28.80
CA ARG A 359 -9.58 -22.95 -28.43
C ARG A 359 -9.66 -21.81 -29.46
N PRO A 360 -9.57 -20.54 -29.05
CA PRO A 360 -9.55 -19.41 -29.99
C PRO A 360 -8.15 -19.23 -30.59
N THR A 361 -8.05 -19.22 -31.92
CA THR A 361 -6.91 -18.66 -32.65
C THR A 361 -7.43 -17.74 -33.75
N ASP A 362 -6.79 -16.57 -33.83
CA ASP A 362 -6.80 -15.54 -34.87
C ASP A 362 -8.09 -14.74 -35.14
N LEU A 363 -8.08 -13.49 -34.68
CA LEU A 363 -8.80 -12.37 -35.30
C LEU A 363 -7.77 -11.34 -35.78
N SER A 364 -7.41 -11.40 -37.06
CA SER A 364 -6.79 -10.30 -37.78
C SER A 364 -7.85 -9.49 -38.52
N MET A 365 -7.85 -8.19 -38.28
CA MET A 365 -8.67 -7.17 -38.95
C MET A 365 -8.33 -7.01 -40.43
N SER A 366 -9.34 -7.09 -41.30
CA SER A 366 -9.47 -6.35 -42.58
C SER A 366 -10.94 -6.48 -43.01
N GLY A 367 -11.73 -5.45 -43.29
CA GLY A 367 -11.47 -4.39 -44.26
C GLY A 367 -12.30 -4.64 -45.54
N SER A 368 -13.53 -4.12 -45.55
CA SER A 368 -14.45 -3.82 -46.68
C SER A 368 -14.18 -4.33 -48.10
N GLY A 369 -15.22 -4.90 -48.75
CA GLY A 369 -15.38 -4.86 -50.21
C GLY A 369 -16.27 -5.97 -50.79
N ASP A 370 -17.49 -5.60 -51.18
CA ASP A 370 -18.41 -6.41 -52.00
C ASP A 370 -17.81 -6.83 -53.36
N ALA A 371 -18.11 -8.04 -53.82
CA ALA A 371 -18.72 -8.34 -55.14
C ALA A 371 -18.66 -9.84 -55.50
N ASP A 372 -19.85 -10.44 -55.49
CA ASP A 372 -20.49 -11.17 -56.60
C ASP A 372 -19.93 -12.49 -57.19
N ALA A 373 -20.90 -13.41 -57.33
CA ALA A 373 -21.11 -14.38 -58.40
C ALA A 373 -20.18 -15.61 -58.59
N SER A 374 -20.75 -16.77 -58.19
CA SER A 374 -21.31 -17.80 -59.11
C SER A 374 -20.59 -19.15 -59.34
N VAL A 375 -21.46 -20.16 -59.54
CA VAL A 375 -21.30 -21.48 -60.21
C VAL A 375 -20.75 -22.62 -59.32
N SER A 376 -21.60 -23.37 -58.61
CA SER A 376 -22.49 -24.49 -59.03
C SER A 376 -21.78 -25.78 -59.47
N GLY A 377 -22.11 -26.91 -58.83
CA GLY A 377 -22.10 -28.21 -59.53
C GLY A 377 -21.80 -29.49 -58.73
N GLN A 378 -22.86 -30.06 -58.14
CA GLN A 378 -23.21 -31.50 -58.11
C GLN A 378 -22.37 -32.55 -57.35
N GLY A 379 -23.08 -33.48 -56.69
CA GLY A 379 -22.60 -34.85 -56.50
C GLY A 379 -23.14 -35.58 -55.27
N ILE A 380 -24.29 -36.26 -55.42
CA ILE A 380 -24.89 -37.19 -54.45
C ILE A 380 -24.13 -38.53 -54.48
N THR A 381 -23.94 -39.19 -53.33
CA THR A 381 -24.24 -40.61 -53.01
C THR A 381 -23.21 -41.33 -52.12
N THR A 382 -23.77 -41.97 -51.09
CA THR A 382 -23.24 -42.91 -50.08
C THR A 382 -22.96 -44.32 -50.65
N PRO A 383 -22.33 -45.25 -49.88
CA PRO A 383 -23.09 -46.25 -49.10
C PRO A 383 -22.49 -46.51 -47.69
N SER A 384 -23.30 -46.68 -46.62
CA SER A 384 -23.89 -47.93 -46.06
C SER A 384 -22.85 -49.03 -45.75
N THR A 385 -22.76 -49.69 -44.58
CA THR A 385 -23.77 -50.61 -43.99
C THR A 385 -23.31 -51.08 -42.57
N ALA A 386 -24.18 -51.05 -41.53
CA ALA A 386 -24.69 -52.17 -40.69
C ALA A 386 -23.72 -52.90 -39.71
N ALA A 387 -24.09 -53.41 -38.53
CA ALA A 387 -25.35 -53.52 -37.76
C ALA A 387 -25.08 -54.08 -36.33
N LEU A 388 -26.08 -53.93 -35.45
CA LEU A 388 -26.66 -54.92 -34.49
C LEU A 388 -26.92 -54.35 -33.07
N GLN A 389 -28.21 -54.14 -32.79
CA GLN A 389 -28.85 -54.17 -31.46
C GLN A 389 -29.21 -55.65 -31.10
N PRO A 390 -30.04 -56.05 -30.09
CA PRO A 390 -30.82 -55.28 -29.08
C PRO A 390 -31.06 -55.90 -27.66
N THR A 391 -31.59 -55.07 -26.72
CA THR A 391 -32.70 -55.35 -25.72
C THR A 391 -32.51 -56.36 -24.55
N LEU A 392 -33.24 -56.39 -23.42
CA LEU A 392 -34.41 -55.71 -22.76
C LEU A 392 -34.32 -56.06 -21.24
N ILE A 393 -34.94 -55.35 -20.27
CA ILE A 393 -36.26 -55.64 -19.64
C ILE A 393 -36.52 -54.59 -18.52
N ALA A 394 -37.79 -54.21 -18.34
CA ALA A 394 -38.33 -53.21 -17.39
C ALA A 394 -39.08 -53.87 -16.17
N PRO A 395 -39.86 -53.19 -15.30
CA PRO A 395 -39.77 -53.26 -13.81
C PRO A 395 -41.06 -53.76 -13.08
N MET A 396 -41.25 -53.37 -11.80
CA MET A 396 -42.45 -53.44 -10.89
C MET A 396 -42.41 -54.60 -9.84
N THR A 397 -42.87 -54.56 -8.57
CA THR A 397 -43.57 -53.60 -7.65
C THR A 397 -43.57 -54.20 -6.20
N SER A 398 -43.94 -53.38 -5.19
CA SER A 398 -43.95 -53.47 -3.69
C SER A 398 -44.66 -54.67 -2.97
N PRO A 399 -44.62 -54.80 -1.62
CA PRO A 399 -45.66 -54.16 -0.75
C PRO A 399 -45.25 -53.75 0.71
N SER A 400 -46.22 -53.12 1.40
CA SER A 400 -46.21 -52.29 2.62
C SER A 400 -46.29 -52.98 4.02
N LEU A 401 -46.20 -52.13 5.07
CA LEU A 401 -46.97 -52.06 6.34
C LEU A 401 -46.40 -52.61 7.70
N VAL A 402 -46.48 -51.75 8.73
CA VAL A 402 -46.88 -51.95 10.17
C VAL A 402 -45.91 -51.45 11.29
N THR A 403 -46.24 -50.26 11.84
CA THR A 403 -46.60 -49.85 13.23
C THR A 403 -45.69 -50.02 14.50
N GLN A 404 -45.76 -48.97 15.35
CA GLN A 404 -45.57 -48.83 16.83
C GLN A 404 -44.22 -48.28 17.35
N LYS A 405 -44.08 -47.44 18.38
CA LYS A 405 -44.94 -46.57 19.23
C LYS A 405 -44.00 -45.71 20.13
N LEU A 406 -44.39 -44.48 20.47
CA LEU A 406 -43.73 -43.59 21.45
C LEU A 406 -43.78 -44.14 22.90
N PRO A 407 -42.90 -43.68 23.81
CA PRO A 407 -43.41 -42.90 24.96
C PRO A 407 -42.53 -41.72 25.44
N THR A 408 -43.20 -40.68 25.94
CA THR A 408 -42.75 -39.53 26.77
C THR A 408 -43.07 -39.80 28.28
N PRO A 409 -42.95 -38.85 29.26
CA PRO A 409 -41.76 -38.45 30.02
C PRO A 409 -41.92 -38.41 31.59
N GLN A 410 -40.85 -38.00 32.32
CA GLN A 410 -40.77 -37.45 33.71
C GLN A 410 -40.97 -38.39 34.93
N PRO A 411 -40.56 -38.05 36.20
CA PRO A 411 -40.09 -36.75 36.76
C PRO A 411 -38.81 -36.77 37.67
N SER A 412 -38.32 -35.59 38.06
CA SER A 412 -37.30 -35.34 39.11
C SER A 412 -37.79 -35.67 40.53
N PRO A 413 -36.91 -35.84 41.53
CA PRO A 413 -36.85 -34.81 42.60
C PRO A 413 -35.48 -34.58 43.29
N SER A 414 -35.23 -33.30 43.57
CA SER A 414 -34.87 -32.64 44.85
C SER A 414 -34.00 -33.32 45.95
N ALA A 415 -32.97 -32.55 46.36
CA ALA A 415 -32.59 -32.16 47.74
C ALA A 415 -31.68 -33.03 48.65
N ALA A 416 -30.54 -32.40 49.00
CA ALA A 416 -30.14 -31.97 50.36
C ALA A 416 -29.05 -32.72 51.19
N VAL A 417 -27.95 -31.97 51.42
CA VAL A 417 -27.33 -31.58 52.71
C VAL A 417 -26.42 -32.58 53.46
N SER A 418 -25.11 -32.24 53.58
CA SER A 418 -24.35 -31.87 54.80
C SER A 418 -22.82 -32.04 54.57
N ALA A 419 -22.04 -30.95 54.48
CA ALA A 419 -21.37 -30.17 55.55
C ALA A 419 -19.97 -30.70 55.96
N VAL A 420 -18.91 -29.87 55.82
CA VAL A 420 -17.98 -29.41 56.87
C VAL A 420 -16.78 -28.62 56.27
N ARG A 421 -16.82 -27.30 56.56
CA ARG A 421 -15.76 -26.31 56.89
C ARG A 421 -14.25 -26.60 56.75
N ARG A 422 -13.57 -25.52 56.28
CA ARG A 422 -12.29 -24.87 56.70
C ARG A 422 -11.01 -25.05 55.85
N ASN A 423 -10.73 -23.99 55.08
CA ASN A 423 -9.61 -23.02 55.20
C ASN A 423 -8.13 -23.41 54.92
N ARG A 424 -7.53 -22.59 54.02
CA ARG A 424 -6.14 -22.07 53.93
C ARG A 424 -4.97 -22.93 53.41
N SER A 425 -4.39 -22.40 52.32
CA SER A 425 -2.98 -21.97 52.13
C SER A 425 -2.03 -22.75 51.18
N ARG A 426 -1.42 -21.97 50.28
CA ARG A 426 -0.03 -21.97 49.75
C ARG A 426 0.47 -23.14 48.86
N GLY A 427 0.61 -22.77 47.58
CA GLY A 427 1.58 -23.11 46.51
C GLY A 427 2.66 -24.18 46.65
N LEU A 428 2.98 -24.85 45.52
CA LEU A 428 4.30 -24.83 44.86
C LEU A 428 4.23 -25.48 43.45
N TRP A 429 5.19 -25.08 42.59
CA TRP A 429 5.37 -25.30 41.15
C TRP A 429 5.79 -26.72 40.71
N LEU A 430 5.52 -27.08 39.45
CA LEU A 430 6.43 -27.86 38.57
C LEU A 430 6.13 -27.58 37.08
N PRO A 431 7.14 -27.45 36.18
CA PRO A 431 7.00 -26.92 34.83
C PRO A 431 6.71 -28.00 33.76
N LEU A 432 5.96 -27.63 32.73
CA LEU A 432 5.71 -28.42 31.52
C LEU A 432 6.79 -28.13 30.46
N THR A 433 7.82 -28.96 30.41
CA THR A 433 8.70 -29.10 29.24
C THR A 433 7.99 -29.95 28.20
N GLY A 434 7.57 -29.37 27.07
CA GLY A 434 6.80 -30.11 26.08
C GLY A 434 6.65 -29.48 24.69
N GLY A 435 7.58 -28.62 24.24
CA GLY A 435 7.57 -28.08 22.87
C GLY A 435 8.25 -28.97 21.83
N GLY A 436 9.31 -29.69 22.21
CA GLY A 436 10.16 -30.41 21.25
C GLY A 436 9.62 -31.77 20.77
N ALA A 437 8.73 -32.41 21.53
CA ALA A 437 8.22 -33.74 21.18
C ALA A 437 7.18 -33.72 20.05
N MET A 438 6.48 -32.58 19.86
CA MET A 438 5.45 -32.45 18.84
C MET A 438 6.04 -32.19 17.44
N LEU A 439 7.22 -31.57 17.37
CA LEU A 439 7.92 -31.28 16.11
C LEU A 439 8.55 -32.53 15.47
N LEU A 440 9.01 -33.49 16.30
CA LEU A 440 9.61 -34.74 15.82
C LEU A 440 8.58 -35.78 15.37
N LEU A 441 7.36 -35.72 15.92
CA LEU A 441 6.25 -36.55 15.45
C LEU A 441 5.73 -36.09 14.07
N LEU A 442 5.94 -34.83 13.68
CA LEU A 442 5.60 -34.30 12.36
C LEU A 442 6.58 -34.72 11.25
N LEU A 443 7.77 -35.24 11.58
CA LEU A 443 8.83 -35.57 10.61
C LEU A 443 8.96 -37.07 10.26
N GLY A 444 8.12 -37.96 10.79
CA GLY A 444 8.03 -39.34 10.30
C GLY A 444 9.29 -40.21 10.47
N VAL A 445 10.16 -39.92 11.45
CA VAL A 445 11.35 -40.72 11.76
C VAL A 445 11.10 -41.58 13.01
N ILE A 446 11.24 -42.91 12.90
CA ILE A 446 11.18 -43.81 14.06
C ILE A 446 12.44 -43.60 14.91
N VAL A 447 12.31 -42.86 16.01
CA VAL A 447 13.39 -42.60 16.98
C VAL A 447 13.19 -43.49 18.21
N ILE A 448 14.17 -44.36 18.50
CA ILE A 448 14.21 -45.13 19.75
C ILE A 448 14.78 -44.22 20.85
N ARG A 449 13.95 -43.79 21.81
CA ARG A 449 14.39 -43.09 23.02
C ARG A 449 14.95 -44.09 24.03
N ILE A 450 16.18 -43.89 24.47
CA ILE A 450 16.76 -44.60 25.62
C ILE A 450 16.95 -43.57 26.73
N LYS A 451 16.36 -43.82 27.90
CA LYS A 451 16.46 -42.91 29.05
C LYS A 451 17.64 -43.34 29.92
N GLY A 452 18.67 -42.50 30.02
CA GLY A 452 19.83 -42.75 30.87
C GLY A 452 19.51 -42.51 32.35
N PRO A 453 20.31 -43.06 33.29
CA PRO A 453 20.07 -42.96 34.73
C PRO A 453 20.17 -41.55 35.32
N GLY A 454 20.59 -40.54 34.54
CA GLY A 454 20.75 -39.13 34.95
C GLY A 454 19.72 -38.15 34.37
N GLY A 455 18.68 -38.58 33.65
CA GLY A 455 17.66 -37.69 33.06
C GLY A 455 17.92 -37.24 31.63
N GLU A 456 19.13 -37.47 31.11
CA GLU A 456 19.52 -37.19 29.72
C GLU A 456 18.73 -38.04 28.71
N THR A 457 18.41 -37.43 27.56
CA THR A 457 17.69 -38.09 26.45
C THR A 457 18.59 -38.16 25.22
N THR A 458 19.01 -39.37 24.87
CA THR A 458 19.81 -39.62 23.65
C THR A 458 18.89 -40.04 22.50
N VAL A 459 19.08 -39.42 21.34
CA VAL A 459 18.38 -39.69 20.09
C VAL A 459 19.36 -40.32 19.11
N LYS A 460 19.06 -41.55 18.68
CA LYS A 460 19.82 -42.23 17.62
C LYS A 460 19.33 -41.79 16.25
N VAL A 461 20.23 -41.27 15.41
CA VAL A 461 19.95 -40.82 14.05
C VAL A 461 20.29 -41.95 13.05
N PRO A 462 19.54 -42.14 11.94
CA PRO A 462 19.76 -43.24 11.00
C PRO A 462 21.18 -43.35 10.42
N ASP A 463 21.90 -42.24 10.37
CA ASP A 463 23.23 -42.14 9.76
C ASP A 463 24.37 -42.59 10.72
N GLY A 464 24.01 -43.09 11.91
CA GLY A 464 24.95 -43.67 12.88
C GLY A 464 25.50 -42.70 13.92
N SER A 465 25.05 -41.44 13.91
CA SER A 465 25.39 -40.43 14.91
C SER A 465 24.47 -40.49 16.13
N ASP A 466 25.02 -40.28 17.32
CA ASP A 466 24.27 -40.18 18.57
C ASP A 466 24.18 -38.69 18.97
N VAL A 467 22.96 -38.20 19.23
CA VAL A 467 22.69 -36.83 19.70
C VAL A 467 22.14 -36.87 21.12
N THR A 468 22.81 -36.19 22.05
CA THR A 468 22.42 -36.14 23.47
C THR A 468 22.02 -34.72 23.84
N VAL A 469 20.82 -34.57 24.41
CA VAL A 469 20.32 -33.28 24.92
C VAL A 469 20.47 -33.26 26.44
N LEU A 470 21.22 -32.27 26.95
CA LEU A 470 21.47 -32.05 28.37
C LEU A 470 20.37 -31.17 29.01
N GLU A 471 20.24 -31.21 30.35
CA GLU A 471 19.17 -30.51 31.08
C GLU A 471 19.21 -28.98 30.95
N ASP A 472 20.37 -28.40 30.62
CA ASP A 472 20.55 -26.95 30.42
C ASP A 472 20.21 -26.47 29.00
N GLY A 473 19.77 -27.38 28.13
CA GLY A 473 19.41 -27.09 26.73
C GLY A 473 20.58 -27.12 25.75
N THR A 474 21.79 -27.51 26.18
CA THR A 474 22.89 -27.79 25.25
C THR A 474 22.75 -29.16 24.57
N VAL A 475 23.25 -29.24 23.33
CA VAL A 475 23.14 -30.44 22.47
C VAL A 475 24.53 -30.91 22.09
N ASP A 476 24.88 -32.13 22.50
CA ASP A 476 26.13 -32.79 22.15
C ASP A 476 25.90 -33.81 21.01
N VAL A 477 26.73 -33.75 19.97
CA VAL A 477 26.65 -34.64 18.80
C VAL A 477 27.91 -35.47 18.68
N THR A 478 27.78 -36.80 18.66
CA THR A 478 28.89 -37.75 18.50
C THR A 478 28.78 -38.46 17.15
N LEU A 479 29.82 -38.37 16.31
CA LEU A 479 29.88 -38.98 14.98
C LEU A 479 30.46 -40.42 15.02
N PRO A 480 30.08 -41.32 14.09
CA PRO A 480 30.63 -42.67 14.02
C PRO A 480 32.06 -42.72 13.40
N ASN A 481 32.92 -43.58 13.94
CA ASN A 481 34.34 -43.70 13.59
C ASN A 481 34.64 -44.35 12.20
N GLY A 482 35.55 -43.72 11.44
CA GLY A 482 36.40 -44.31 10.36
C GLY A 482 35.85 -44.19 8.92
N LYS A 483 36.58 -43.73 7.89
CA LYS A 483 38.02 -43.75 7.55
C LYS A 483 38.45 -42.52 6.74
N GLN A 484 39.67 -42.06 6.98
CA GLN A 484 40.42 -41.06 6.19
C GLN A 484 40.95 -41.64 4.88
N GLU A 485 40.98 -40.83 3.81
CA GLU A 485 42.13 -40.74 2.89
C GLU A 485 42.48 -39.27 2.65
N ALA A 486 43.79 -39.01 2.61
CA ALA A 486 44.42 -37.73 2.86
C ALA A 486 44.87 -37.03 1.56
N HIS A 487 44.96 -35.69 1.60
CA HIS A 487 46.14 -35.02 1.03
C HIS A 487 46.44 -33.67 1.71
N ASN A 488 47.63 -33.63 2.33
CA ASN A 488 48.53 -32.50 2.63
C ASN A 488 47.96 -31.31 3.44
N GLY A 489 48.41 -30.96 4.64
CA GLY A 489 49.52 -31.43 5.46
C GLY A 489 49.92 -30.34 6.47
N THR A 490 49.48 -30.48 7.72
CA THR A 490 50.19 -30.05 8.95
C THR A 490 49.45 -30.61 10.17
N THR A 491 50.20 -31.29 11.01
CA THR A 491 49.75 -32.03 12.20
C THR A 491 49.56 -31.13 13.41
N SER A 492 48.40 -31.21 14.05
CA SER A 492 48.26 -31.10 15.51
C SER A 492 47.20 -32.09 15.99
N ASP A 493 47.63 -33.01 16.85
CA ASP A 493 46.82 -33.95 17.64
C ASP A 493 45.75 -33.19 18.43
N ASP A 494 44.47 -33.50 18.19
CA ASP A 494 43.39 -33.22 19.15
C ASP A 494 42.21 -34.16 18.88
N SER A 495 42.27 -35.36 19.45
CA SER A 495 41.21 -36.37 19.38
C SER A 495 40.19 -36.14 20.48
N ASP A 496 39.36 -35.11 20.33
CA ASP A 496 38.01 -34.96 20.91
C ASP A 496 37.44 -33.59 20.49
N ARG A 497 36.72 -33.53 19.35
CA ARG A 497 35.99 -32.32 18.96
C ARG A 497 34.51 -32.47 19.31
N THR A 498 34.15 -32.02 20.51
CA THR A 498 32.78 -31.67 20.86
C THR A 498 32.48 -30.29 20.27
N TYR A 499 31.48 -30.18 19.38
CA TYR A 499 31.04 -28.90 18.83
C TYR A 499 29.99 -28.30 19.76
N GLN A 500 30.36 -27.32 20.59
CA GLN A 500 29.38 -26.50 21.29
C GLN A 500 28.85 -25.41 20.35
N MET A 501 27.63 -25.59 19.87
CA MET A 501 26.91 -24.56 19.11
C MET A 501 26.11 -23.70 20.09
N GLN A 502 26.48 -22.44 20.26
CA GLN A 502 25.65 -21.47 20.97
C GLN A 502 24.52 -21.02 20.04
N LEU A 503 23.28 -21.36 20.38
CA LEU A 503 22.10 -20.81 19.70
C LEU A 503 22.04 -19.29 19.93
N PRO A 504 21.58 -18.49 18.94
CA PRO A 504 21.36 -17.08 19.14
C PRO A 504 20.40 -16.88 20.32
N SER A 505 20.72 -15.94 21.20
CA SER A 505 19.91 -15.59 22.37
C SER A 505 18.46 -15.41 21.94
N VAL A 506 17.57 -16.27 22.43
CA VAL A 506 16.13 -16.04 22.34
C VAL A 506 15.88 -14.79 23.18
N VAL A 507 15.70 -13.65 22.51
CA VAL A 507 15.24 -12.43 23.16
C VAL A 507 13.85 -12.76 23.71
N LYS A 508 13.73 -12.81 25.04
CA LYS A 508 12.43 -12.93 25.70
C LYS A 508 11.56 -11.75 25.23
N PRO A 509 10.28 -11.96 24.86
CA PRO A 509 9.38 -10.84 24.68
C PRO A 509 9.36 -10.02 25.99
N PRO A 510 9.34 -8.69 25.90
CA PRO A 510 9.38 -7.84 27.09
C PRO A 510 8.15 -8.06 27.98
N GLU A 511 8.34 -8.01 29.29
CA GLU A 511 7.23 -8.12 30.25
C GLU A 511 6.53 -6.74 30.40
N PRO A 512 5.20 -6.70 30.63
CA PRO A 512 4.49 -5.45 30.91
C PRO A 512 5.15 -4.66 32.05
N GLY A 513 5.49 -3.39 31.79
CA GLY A 513 6.20 -2.50 32.71
C GLY A 513 7.72 -2.41 32.51
N ASP A 514 8.27 -3.05 31.47
CA ASP A 514 9.71 -2.97 31.16
C ASP A 514 10.13 -1.68 30.41
N TYR A 515 9.18 -0.91 29.87
CA TYR A 515 9.44 0.30 29.10
C TYR A 515 8.69 1.53 29.64
N ALA A 516 9.17 2.69 29.21
CA ALA A 516 8.56 4.00 29.40
C ALA A 516 8.81 4.83 28.12
N LEU A 517 8.12 5.95 27.99
CA LEU A 517 8.36 6.91 26.92
C LEU A 517 9.17 8.11 27.45
N GLU A 518 10.31 8.36 26.83
CA GLU A 518 11.21 9.46 27.12
C GLU A 518 10.89 10.68 26.26
N PHE A 519 10.76 11.83 26.91
CA PHE A 519 10.58 13.13 26.29
C PHE A 519 11.80 14.01 26.57
N ASP A 520 12.32 14.66 25.53
CA ASP A 520 13.53 15.47 25.55
C ASP A 520 13.32 16.90 26.10
N GLY A 521 12.07 17.32 26.11
CA GLY A 521 11.61 18.65 26.49
C GLY A 521 12.01 19.75 25.51
N LYS A 522 11.96 19.45 24.21
CA LYS A 522 12.05 20.40 23.09
C LYS A 522 10.89 20.32 22.12
N ASP A 523 10.51 19.15 21.62
CA ASP A 523 9.42 19.00 20.63
C ASP A 523 8.70 17.64 20.69
N ASP A 524 9.07 16.78 21.64
CA ASP A 524 8.45 15.47 21.82
C ASP A 524 7.01 15.57 22.34
N TYR A 525 6.06 14.90 21.69
CA TYR A 525 4.67 14.77 22.16
C TYR A 525 3.98 13.50 21.65
N VAL A 526 2.85 13.16 22.28
CA VAL A 526 1.90 12.16 21.80
C VAL A 526 0.58 12.86 21.50
N ALA A 527 0.07 12.75 20.28
CA ALA A 527 -1.24 13.28 19.90
C ALA A 527 -2.30 12.18 19.96
N ILE A 528 -3.44 12.48 20.58
CA ILE A 528 -4.54 11.55 20.82
C ILE A 528 -5.84 12.23 20.43
N LYS A 529 -6.64 11.56 19.60
CA LYS A 529 -8.00 12.02 19.28
C LYS A 529 -9.00 11.46 20.27
N ILE A 530 -9.65 12.32 21.04
CA ILE A 530 -10.76 11.94 21.94
C ILE A 530 -12.02 12.69 21.49
N PRO A 531 -13.17 12.02 21.33
CA PRO A 531 -14.44 12.66 20.98
C PRO A 531 -14.79 13.81 21.94
N GLU A 532 -15.47 14.84 21.42
CA GLU A 532 -15.80 16.09 22.11
C GLU A 532 -16.12 15.91 23.61
N LEU A 533 -15.17 16.33 24.46
CA LEU A 533 -15.31 16.28 25.92
C LEU A 533 -16.00 17.56 26.40
N LYS A 534 -17.24 17.42 26.90
CA LYS A 534 -18.00 18.55 27.47
C LYS A 534 -17.28 19.17 28.69
N GLU A 535 -17.19 20.50 28.70
CA GLU A 535 -16.71 21.29 29.85
C GLU A 535 -17.69 21.15 31.04
N LEU A 536 -17.22 21.41 32.27
CA LEU A 536 -17.99 21.37 33.53
C LEU A 536 -18.47 19.99 34.01
N GLN A 537 -18.10 18.91 33.32
CA GLN A 537 -18.26 17.56 33.87
C GLN A 537 -17.14 17.24 34.86
N PRO A 538 -17.38 16.39 35.87
CA PRO A 538 -16.31 15.94 36.74
C PRO A 538 -15.24 15.21 35.91
N ARG A 539 -13.97 15.41 36.23
CA ARG A 539 -12.85 14.80 35.50
C ARG A 539 -11.71 14.45 36.44
N THR A 540 -10.99 13.39 36.10
CA THR A 540 -9.72 13.04 36.74
C THR A 540 -8.69 12.73 35.67
N ILE A 541 -7.50 13.34 35.79
CA ILE A 541 -6.32 13.06 34.97
C ILE A 541 -5.24 12.53 35.90
N GLU A 542 -4.80 11.30 35.66
CA GLU A 542 -3.75 10.63 36.42
C GLU A 542 -2.53 10.38 35.55
N ALA A 543 -1.33 10.62 36.10
CA ALA A 543 -0.07 10.39 35.39
C ALA A 543 1.01 9.86 36.34
N LYS A 544 1.79 8.90 35.85
CA LYS A 544 3.00 8.38 36.51
C LYS A 544 4.23 8.90 35.77
N VAL A 545 5.03 9.71 36.44
CA VAL A 545 6.10 10.49 35.80
C VAL A 545 7.42 10.41 36.57
N ARG A 546 8.54 10.38 35.85
CA ARG A 546 9.89 10.49 36.41
C ARG A 546 10.57 11.72 35.82
N LEU A 547 11.07 12.59 36.69
CA LEU A 547 11.78 13.81 36.25
C LEU A 547 13.27 13.52 36.15
N TYR A 548 13.89 13.88 35.02
CA TYR A 548 15.34 13.99 34.95
C TYR A 548 15.75 15.29 35.65
N HIS A 549 16.30 15.19 36.86
CA HIS A 549 16.84 16.35 37.55
C HIS A 549 18.11 16.81 36.82
N PRO A 550 18.17 18.02 36.23
CA PRO A 550 19.42 18.53 35.69
C PRO A 550 20.31 18.90 36.86
N GLU A 551 21.62 18.68 36.75
CA GLU A 551 22.56 19.38 37.61
C GLU A 551 22.28 20.89 37.50
N LYS A 552 22.30 21.60 38.63
CA LYS A 552 21.74 22.96 38.83
C LYS A 552 22.27 24.07 37.91
N THR A 553 23.11 23.78 36.92
CA THR A 553 23.91 24.76 36.18
C THR A 553 23.47 25.04 34.74
N ASP A 554 22.63 24.22 34.09
CA ASP A 554 22.30 24.39 32.65
C ASP A 554 20.79 24.33 32.32
N ILE A 555 19.93 24.94 33.15
CA ILE A 555 18.50 25.06 32.83
C ILE A 555 18.21 26.51 32.40
N PRO A 556 17.69 26.75 31.18
CA PRO A 556 17.19 28.08 30.81
C PRO A 556 16.11 28.53 31.79
N LYS A 557 16.01 29.84 32.03
CA LYS A 557 15.16 30.43 33.09
C LYS A 557 13.65 30.19 32.94
N GLU A 558 13.19 29.65 31.81
CA GLU A 558 11.76 29.43 31.48
C GLU A 558 11.59 28.06 30.81
N PHE A 559 11.06 27.05 31.52
CA PHE A 559 10.80 25.66 31.06
C PHE A 559 10.10 24.90 32.23
N LYS A 560 9.14 23.96 32.14
CA LYS A 560 8.66 22.97 31.14
C LYS A 560 7.25 22.48 31.52
N ALA A 561 6.28 22.40 30.61
CA ALA A 561 4.96 21.77 30.89
C ALA A 561 4.87 20.36 30.30
N VAL A 562 4.35 19.40 31.08
CA VAL A 562 3.51 18.33 30.51
C VAL A 562 2.17 18.98 30.25
N ALA A 563 1.56 18.80 29.10
CA ALA A 563 0.12 18.99 28.99
C ALA A 563 -0.49 17.59 28.89
N VAL A 564 -1.51 17.33 29.68
CA VAL A 564 -2.53 16.32 29.40
C VAL A 564 -3.83 17.11 29.43
N ASN A 565 -4.33 17.51 28.26
CA ASN A 565 -5.54 18.33 28.13
C ASN A 565 -6.76 17.45 27.86
N ALA A 566 -7.74 17.46 28.76
CA ALA A 566 -8.98 16.72 28.57
C ALA A 566 -10.19 17.65 28.77
N GLY A 567 -10.67 18.27 27.70
CA GLY A 567 -11.88 19.10 27.71
C GLY A 567 -11.78 20.34 28.59
N GLY A 568 -10.64 21.05 28.52
CA GLY A 568 -10.42 22.31 29.24
C GLY A 568 -9.67 22.18 30.58
N ALA A 569 -9.47 20.96 31.10
CA ALA A 569 -8.63 20.68 32.27
C ALA A 569 -7.23 20.20 31.85
N ILE A 570 -6.18 20.81 32.39
CA ILE A 570 -4.78 20.51 32.05
C ILE A 570 -3.99 20.16 33.32
N LEU A 571 -3.31 19.00 33.33
CA LEU A 571 -2.30 18.66 34.34
C LEU A 571 -0.91 19.02 33.80
N ASN A 572 -0.21 19.96 34.46
CA ASN A 572 1.06 20.48 33.97
C ASN A 572 2.16 20.65 35.02
N TRP A 573 3.41 20.65 34.57
CA TRP A 573 4.58 21.04 35.37
C TRP A 573 4.93 22.50 35.04
N PHE A 574 5.25 23.32 36.02
CA PHE A 574 5.65 24.71 35.78
C PHE A 574 6.46 25.27 36.95
N TRP A 575 7.63 25.84 36.65
CA TRP A 575 8.53 26.46 37.64
C TRP A 575 8.78 25.58 38.86
N TYR A 576 9.12 24.31 38.64
CA TYR A 576 9.40 23.32 39.68
C TYR A 576 8.18 22.87 40.51
N ASN A 577 6.96 23.05 40.01
CA ASN A 577 5.74 22.59 40.69
C ASN A 577 4.80 21.88 39.72
N TRP A 578 4.07 20.88 40.20
CA TRP A 578 2.90 20.34 39.49
C TRP A 578 1.72 21.27 39.67
N ARG A 579 0.90 21.39 38.64
CA ARG A 579 -0.25 22.27 38.56
C ARG A 579 -1.40 21.57 37.85
N VAL A 580 -2.62 21.93 38.23
CA VAL A 580 -3.82 21.61 37.45
C VAL A 580 -4.55 22.91 37.17
N THR A 581 -4.87 23.16 35.90
CA THR A 581 -5.54 24.38 35.43
C THR A 581 -6.83 24.06 34.70
N LEU A 582 -7.77 25.02 34.74
CA LEU A 582 -8.95 25.07 33.88
C LEU A 582 -8.86 26.31 32.99
N HIS A 583 -8.91 26.10 31.67
CA HIS A 583 -8.88 27.16 30.67
C HIS A 583 -10.30 27.49 30.19
N SER A 584 -10.59 28.78 30.01
CA SER A 584 -11.86 29.29 29.45
C SER A 584 -11.61 29.97 28.13
N SER A 585 -12.56 29.86 27.22
CA SER A 585 -12.49 30.42 25.86
C SER A 585 -12.81 31.92 25.77
N ASP A 586 -12.75 32.71 26.84
CA ASP A 586 -13.00 34.17 26.75
C ASP A 586 -11.79 34.84 26.07
N PRO A 587 -11.94 35.36 24.84
CA PRO A 587 -10.83 35.98 24.10
C PRO A 587 -10.26 37.24 24.77
N ASN A 588 -10.91 37.78 25.81
CA ASN A 588 -10.42 38.91 26.59
C ASN A 588 -9.63 38.50 27.85
N HIS A 589 -9.55 37.22 28.19
CA HIS A 589 -8.82 36.71 29.34
C HIS A 589 -7.67 35.81 28.89
N THR A 590 -6.46 36.36 28.90
CA THR A 590 -5.24 35.68 28.43
C THR A 590 -4.56 34.80 29.49
N GLY A 591 -5.31 34.17 30.41
CA GLY A 591 -4.73 33.30 31.44
C GLY A 591 -5.73 32.33 32.08
N PRO A 592 -5.24 31.25 32.74
CA PRO A 592 -6.09 30.23 33.35
C PRO A 592 -6.97 30.81 34.46
N ASN A 593 -8.23 30.38 34.52
CA ASN A 593 -9.20 30.91 35.48
C ASN A 593 -8.95 30.43 36.91
N PHE A 594 -8.43 29.21 37.07
CA PHE A 594 -8.18 28.58 38.36
C PHE A 594 -6.93 27.69 38.31
N GLU A 595 -6.14 27.71 39.39
CA GLU A 595 -4.88 26.97 39.51
C GLU A 595 -4.73 26.39 40.93
N ARG A 596 -4.26 25.14 41.03
CA ARG A 596 -3.65 24.58 42.25
C ARG A 596 -2.23 24.15 41.98
N VAL A 597 -1.35 24.38 42.95
CA VAL A 597 0.09 24.09 42.86
C VAL A 597 0.45 23.00 43.88
N PHE A 598 1.22 22.00 43.47
CA PHE A 598 1.85 21.00 44.32
C PHE A 598 3.37 21.12 44.16
N ARG A 599 4.06 21.44 45.26
CA ARG A 599 5.52 21.26 45.33
C ARG A 599 5.78 19.81 45.66
N PRO A 600 6.44 19.03 44.78
CA PRO A 600 6.96 17.75 45.22
C PRO A 600 7.88 17.99 46.42
N LEU A 601 7.66 17.22 47.48
CA LEU A 601 8.58 17.12 48.61
C LEU A 601 9.98 16.81 48.06
N GLU A 602 11.03 17.14 48.82
CA GLU A 602 12.43 16.78 48.55
C GLU A 602 12.67 15.25 48.63
N THR A 603 11.77 14.46 48.06
CA THR A 603 11.81 13.02 48.06
C THR A 603 12.74 12.58 46.94
N SER A 604 13.80 11.87 47.34
CA SER A 604 14.70 11.07 46.50
C SER A 604 14.00 9.96 45.69
N GLU A 605 12.67 9.98 45.60
CA GLU A 605 11.86 9.00 44.90
C GLU A 605 11.75 9.38 43.43
N ARG A 606 12.28 8.50 42.57
CA ARG A 606 12.37 8.71 41.11
C ARG A 606 11.02 8.72 40.39
N LEU A 607 9.92 8.33 41.03
CA LEU A 607 8.58 8.20 40.45
C LEU A 607 7.57 9.04 41.23
N CYS A 608 6.86 9.92 40.52
CA CYS A 608 5.76 10.71 41.07
C CYS A 608 4.43 10.22 40.47
N MET A 609 3.44 9.96 41.32
CA MET A 609 2.07 9.63 40.93
C MET A 609 1.19 10.86 41.14
N LEU A 610 0.58 11.37 40.07
CA LEU A 610 -0.15 12.63 40.08
C LEU A 610 -1.60 12.39 39.74
N ALA A 611 -2.50 13.11 40.39
CA ALA A 611 -3.90 13.20 39.99
C ALA A 611 -4.39 14.65 40.03
N GLY A 612 -4.80 15.19 38.89
CA GLY A 612 -5.58 16.42 38.79
C GLY A 612 -7.07 16.05 38.75
N VAL A 613 -7.85 16.55 39.70
CA VAL A 613 -9.28 16.23 39.83
C VAL A 613 -10.10 17.50 39.80
N PHE A 614 -11.14 17.52 38.97
CA PHE A 614 -12.17 18.55 38.97
C PHE A 614 -13.51 17.92 39.33
N ASP A 615 -14.13 18.36 40.43
CA ASP A 615 -15.39 17.82 40.95
C ASP A 615 -16.62 18.69 40.62
N GLN A 616 -16.52 19.53 39.58
CA GLN A 616 -17.48 20.58 39.19
C GLN A 616 -17.47 21.83 40.07
N GLN A 617 -16.98 21.75 41.31
CA GLN A 617 -16.92 22.88 42.24
C GLN A 617 -15.48 23.30 42.58
N THR A 618 -14.53 22.38 42.57
CA THR A 618 -13.17 22.60 43.05
C THR A 618 -12.18 21.81 42.20
N LEU A 619 -11.03 22.43 41.95
CA LEU A 619 -9.83 21.74 41.47
C LEU A 619 -9.02 21.22 42.66
N HIS A 620 -8.75 19.92 42.64
CA HIS A 620 -7.85 19.24 43.56
C HIS A 620 -6.64 18.73 42.79
N LEU A 621 -5.47 18.78 43.42
CA LEU A 621 -4.24 18.20 42.91
C LEU A 621 -3.66 17.31 43.98
N PHE A 622 -3.38 16.07 43.63
CA PHE A 622 -2.80 15.07 44.51
C PHE A 622 -1.43 14.66 43.98
N GLY A 623 -0.45 14.57 44.88
CA GLY A 623 0.85 13.99 44.62
C GLY A 623 1.09 12.82 45.55
N ASN A 624 1.39 11.65 44.97
CA ASN A 624 1.56 10.38 45.68
C ASN A 624 0.39 10.07 46.63
N GLY A 625 -0.84 10.40 46.21
CA GLY A 625 -2.05 10.15 46.99
C GLY A 625 -2.39 11.22 48.03
N VAL A 626 -1.48 12.18 48.28
CA VAL A 626 -1.69 13.26 49.27
C VAL A 626 -2.20 14.51 48.58
N LYS A 627 -3.28 15.09 49.10
CA LYS A 627 -3.92 16.30 48.60
C LYS A 627 -3.05 17.52 48.85
N SER A 628 -2.83 18.33 47.81
CA SER A 628 -2.08 19.59 47.94
C SER A 628 -2.83 20.60 48.81
N GLY A 629 -2.16 21.18 49.81
CA GLY A 629 -2.75 22.10 50.79
C GLY A 629 -2.94 23.56 50.35
N VAL A 630 -2.67 23.94 49.09
CA VAL A 630 -2.64 25.36 48.66
C VAL A 630 -3.95 25.83 48.00
N THR A 631 -4.48 26.96 48.45
CA THR A 631 -5.76 27.58 48.03
C THR A 631 -5.60 28.56 46.85
N LEU A 632 -6.57 28.49 45.93
CA LEU A 632 -6.90 29.35 44.77
C LEU A 632 -6.27 30.76 44.76
N ARG A 633 -5.54 31.10 43.68
CA ARG A 633 -5.28 32.48 43.26
C ARG A 633 -5.82 32.68 41.84
N ARG A 634 -6.77 33.61 41.65
CA ARG A 634 -7.04 34.20 40.33
C ARG A 634 -5.95 35.24 40.03
N LEU A 635 -5.40 35.23 38.82
CA LEU A 635 -4.39 36.20 38.38
C LEU A 635 -5.00 37.44 37.72
N VAL A 636 -6.24 37.85 38.03
CA VAL A 636 -6.76 39.16 37.60
C VAL A 636 -7.83 39.67 38.59
N GLY A 637 -7.55 40.77 39.28
CA GLY A 637 -8.55 41.62 39.97
C GLY A 637 -9.11 41.10 41.31
N SER A 638 -9.05 41.95 42.33
CA SER A 638 -9.33 41.70 43.75
C SER A 638 -10.80 41.40 44.12
N ARG A 639 -11.45 40.39 43.54
CA ARG A 639 -12.74 39.86 44.04
C ARG A 639 -12.80 38.34 43.94
N ASN A 640 -13.06 37.68 45.06
CA ASN A 640 -13.51 36.28 45.10
C ASN A 640 -14.85 36.21 44.36
N LEU A 641 -14.86 35.66 43.16
CA LEU A 641 -16.09 35.31 42.45
C LEU A 641 -16.39 33.83 42.72
N GLU A 642 -17.61 33.55 43.15
CA GLU A 642 -18.17 32.20 43.17
C GLU A 642 -18.31 31.68 41.72
N ILE A 643 -18.20 30.37 41.53
CA ILE A 643 -18.09 29.69 40.23
C ILE A 643 -19.31 29.87 39.32
N GLU A 644 -20.41 30.43 39.83
CA GLU A 644 -21.70 30.56 39.14
C GLU A 644 -21.72 31.57 37.97
N SER A 645 -20.60 32.20 37.60
CA SER A 645 -20.56 33.17 36.48
C SER A 645 -19.39 32.93 35.51
N LEU A 646 -19.33 31.75 34.89
CA LEU A 646 -18.41 31.50 33.78
C LEU A 646 -19.00 32.03 32.44
N PRO A 647 -18.23 32.75 31.58
CA PRO A 647 -18.74 33.29 30.31
C PRO A 647 -18.99 32.21 29.24
N ASN A 648 -19.84 32.53 28.27
CA ASN A 648 -20.20 31.68 27.11
C ASN A 648 -18.99 31.30 26.23
N TRP A 649 -18.98 30.05 25.75
CA TRP A 649 -17.86 29.40 25.04
C TRP A 649 -18.08 29.22 23.51
N ASP A 650 -16.99 29.22 22.71
CA ASP A 650 -16.89 28.75 21.29
C ASP A 650 -16.00 27.46 21.15
N PRO A 651 -16.51 26.31 20.67
CA PRO A 651 -15.86 24.97 20.62
C PRO A 651 -14.49 24.84 19.93
N LYS A 652 -13.95 25.90 19.31
CA LYS A 652 -12.87 25.80 18.31
C LYS A 652 -11.43 25.59 18.81
N LEU A 653 -11.16 25.60 20.11
CA LEU A 653 -9.76 25.78 20.55
C LEU A 653 -8.91 24.52 20.66
N HIS A 654 -9.40 23.32 20.97
CA HIS A 654 -8.54 22.12 20.99
C HIS A 654 -9.34 20.83 20.70
N GLU A 655 -9.25 20.30 19.48
CA GLU A 655 -9.89 19.02 19.09
C GLU A 655 -9.07 17.79 19.54
N ASP A 656 -7.76 17.95 19.81
CA ASP A 656 -6.84 16.84 20.12
C ASP A 656 -6.26 16.93 21.56
N LEU A 657 -6.17 15.78 22.24
CA LEU A 657 -5.41 15.60 23.49
C LEU A 657 -3.94 15.43 23.15
N PHE A 658 -3.06 16.14 23.86
CA PHE A 658 -1.62 15.95 23.77
C PHE A 658 -1.06 15.43 25.09
N ILE A 659 0.00 14.61 25.02
CA ILE A 659 0.87 14.24 26.15
C ILE A 659 2.28 14.71 25.82
N GLY A 660 2.93 15.46 26.71
CA GLY A 660 4.33 15.88 26.56
C GLY A 660 4.56 17.29 26.01
N ALA A 661 3.64 17.82 25.18
CA ALA A 661 3.67 19.21 24.72
C ALA A 661 2.26 19.77 24.50
N LEU A 662 2.12 21.10 24.45
CA LEU A 662 0.91 21.80 23.99
C LEU A 662 1.28 22.63 22.76
N GLN A 663 0.65 22.37 21.60
CA GLN A 663 0.80 23.21 20.41
C GLN A 663 -0.31 24.27 20.41
N GLU A 664 -0.04 25.45 20.95
CA GLU A 664 -0.96 26.59 20.81
C GLU A 664 -0.74 27.30 19.47
N SER A 665 -1.85 27.61 18.81
CA SER A 665 -1.92 28.27 17.51
C SER A 665 -1.47 29.73 17.62
N GLY A 666 -0.27 30.02 17.12
CA GLY A 666 0.18 31.37 16.78
C GLY A 666 0.80 32.17 17.93
N ASN A 667 2.08 32.47 17.76
CA ASN A 667 3.00 33.24 18.63
C ASN A 667 3.64 32.49 19.81
N GLU A 668 4.90 32.08 19.55
CA GLU A 668 6.06 32.15 20.46
C GLU A 668 5.82 31.83 21.94
N GLU A 669 5.76 30.54 22.28
CA GLU A 669 6.44 29.86 23.42
C GLU A 669 5.81 28.47 23.61
N CYS A 670 6.39 27.44 22.98
CA CYS A 670 5.91 26.08 23.14
C CYS A 670 6.50 25.46 24.43
N TYR A 671 5.65 24.81 25.24
CA TYR A 671 6.04 24.22 26.53
C TYR A 671 6.19 22.70 26.41
N PHE A 672 7.39 22.17 26.68
CA PHE A 672 7.73 20.75 26.45
C PHE A 672 8.23 20.05 27.70
N PHE A 673 7.74 18.85 27.95
CA PHE A 673 8.13 18.01 29.08
C PHE A 673 9.49 17.33 28.85
N ARG A 674 10.36 17.34 29.87
CA ARG A 674 11.58 16.52 29.88
C ARG A 674 11.52 15.50 31.01
N GLY A 675 11.55 14.23 30.68
CA GLY A 675 11.45 13.14 31.64
C GLY A 675 10.85 11.88 31.03
N LEU A 676 10.49 10.94 31.90
CA LEU A 676 9.82 9.70 31.52
C LEU A 676 8.37 9.74 31.97
N ILE A 677 7.48 9.21 31.14
CA ILE A 677 6.09 8.93 31.50
C ILE A 677 5.88 7.43 31.40
N ASP A 678 5.29 6.84 32.44
CA ASP A 678 5.03 5.40 32.53
C ASP A 678 3.56 5.07 32.22
N GLU A 679 2.62 5.82 32.77
CA GLU A 679 1.19 5.55 32.58
C GLU A 679 0.39 6.86 32.64
N VAL A 680 -0.68 6.94 31.84
CA VAL A 680 -1.65 8.04 31.89
C VAL A 680 -3.06 7.47 31.86
N ARG A 681 -3.93 7.94 32.76
CA ARG A 681 -5.36 7.60 32.77
C ARG A 681 -6.21 8.86 32.82
N ILE A 682 -7.26 8.89 32.01
CA ILE A 682 -8.25 9.97 31.96
C ILE A 682 -9.61 9.39 32.30
N SER A 683 -10.37 10.07 33.15
CA SER A 683 -11.67 9.57 33.63
C SER A 683 -12.77 10.63 33.61
N SER A 684 -14.01 10.18 33.43
CA SER A 684 -15.23 11.00 33.34
C SER A 684 -15.84 11.35 34.71
N VAL A 685 -15.16 11.02 35.80
CA VAL A 685 -15.60 11.26 37.18
C VAL A 685 -14.48 11.91 37.99
N ALA A 686 -14.85 12.58 39.08
CA ALA A 686 -13.91 13.00 40.12
C ALA A 686 -13.62 11.81 41.05
N ARG A 687 -12.50 11.13 40.84
CA ARG A 687 -12.17 9.89 41.58
C ARG A 687 -11.81 10.15 43.04
N TYR A 688 -11.25 11.33 43.32
CA TYR A 688 -10.69 11.65 44.64
C TYR A 688 -11.09 13.05 45.09
N THR A 689 -11.58 13.15 46.31
CA THR A 689 -11.83 14.44 46.99
C THR A 689 -11.03 14.57 48.28
N GLU A 690 -10.46 13.48 48.79
CA GLU A 690 -9.60 13.40 49.98
C GLU A 690 -8.36 12.55 49.66
N ASP A 691 -7.39 12.50 50.57
CA ASP A 691 -6.18 11.66 50.42
C ASP A 691 -6.54 10.21 50.08
N TYR A 692 -5.76 9.59 49.20
CA TYR A 692 -5.98 8.22 48.71
C TYR A 692 -4.66 7.44 48.64
N GLU A 693 -4.76 6.11 48.56
CA GLU A 693 -3.59 5.24 48.36
C GLU A 693 -3.40 4.98 46.84
N PRO A 694 -2.28 5.39 46.22
CA PRO A 694 -2.07 5.22 44.79
C PRO A 694 -2.00 3.75 44.36
N THR A 695 -2.58 3.43 43.20
CA THR A 695 -2.54 2.07 42.66
C THR A 695 -1.21 1.77 41.97
N ARG A 696 -0.77 0.51 42.08
CA ARG A 696 0.49 0.06 41.48
C ARG A 696 0.48 0.09 39.95
N ARG A 697 -0.66 -0.20 39.34
CA ARG A 697 -0.97 -0.16 37.90
C ARG A 697 -2.35 0.47 37.76
N PHE A 698 -2.58 1.30 36.74
CA PHE A 698 -3.95 1.74 36.47
C PHE A 698 -4.73 0.61 35.81
N GLU A 699 -5.99 0.46 36.16
CA GLU A 699 -6.88 -0.51 35.51
C GLU A 699 -8.06 0.27 34.91
N PRO A 700 -8.59 -0.16 33.76
CA PRO A 700 -9.77 0.45 33.18
C PRO A 700 -11.02 0.07 33.97
N ASP A 701 -11.98 0.98 33.99
CA ASP A 701 -13.33 0.78 34.52
C ASP A 701 -14.35 1.56 33.67
N GLU A 702 -15.63 1.48 34.01
CA GLU A 702 -16.71 2.14 33.28
C GLU A 702 -16.60 3.69 33.23
N HIS A 703 -15.73 4.28 34.03
CA HIS A 703 -15.49 5.73 34.06
C HIS A 703 -14.18 6.12 33.37
N THR A 704 -13.42 5.15 32.87
CA THR A 704 -12.14 5.39 32.19
C THR A 704 -12.41 5.77 30.74
N ILE A 705 -11.92 6.94 30.34
CA ILE A 705 -12.05 7.48 28.97
C ILE A 705 -10.89 6.96 28.13
N ALA A 706 -9.67 7.12 28.63
CA ALA A 706 -8.46 6.67 27.96
C ALA A 706 -7.44 6.19 29.00
N LEU A 707 -6.69 5.16 28.67
CA LEU A 707 -5.68 4.57 29.54
C LEU A 707 -4.47 4.12 28.72
N TYR A 708 -3.27 4.52 29.12
CA TYR A 708 -2.04 4.21 28.41
C TYR A 708 -1.00 3.68 29.37
N HIS A 709 -0.33 2.59 29.00
CA HIS A 709 0.64 1.89 29.86
C HIS A 709 2.12 2.03 29.46
N PHE A 710 2.40 2.74 28.36
CA PHE A 710 3.73 3.10 27.83
C PHE A 710 4.79 1.97 27.97
N ASP A 711 4.36 0.71 27.84
CA ASP A 711 5.18 -0.48 28.06
C ASP A 711 5.31 -1.34 26.79
N GLU A 712 5.00 -0.77 25.63
CA GLU A 712 5.03 -1.46 24.34
C GLU A 712 6.45 -1.61 23.79
N GLY A 713 7.33 -0.66 24.11
CA GLY A 713 8.77 -0.73 23.83
C GLY A 713 9.20 -0.52 22.38
N GLN A 714 8.27 -0.38 21.44
CA GLN A 714 8.53 -0.12 20.02
C GLN A 714 7.27 0.43 19.30
N GLY A 715 7.47 1.02 18.12
CA GLY A 715 6.41 1.60 17.28
C GLY A 715 6.20 3.10 17.51
N ASP A 716 5.38 3.72 16.67
CA ASP A 716 4.99 5.13 16.75
C ASP A 716 3.51 5.32 17.15
N VAL A 717 2.82 4.23 17.50
CA VAL A 717 1.45 4.23 17.99
C VAL A 717 1.44 3.82 19.46
N LEU A 718 0.75 4.60 20.28
CA LEU A 718 0.50 4.34 21.68
C LEU A 718 -0.93 3.80 21.83
N LYS A 719 -1.07 2.56 22.31
CA LYS A 719 -2.36 1.89 22.41
C LYS A 719 -3.15 2.33 23.63
N ASP A 720 -4.45 2.51 23.42
CA ASP A 720 -5.42 2.79 24.48
C ASP A 720 -5.95 1.48 25.06
N PHE A 721 -5.71 1.29 26.35
CA PHE A 721 -6.13 0.13 27.15
C PHE A 721 -7.45 0.38 27.89
N SER A 722 -8.13 1.50 27.65
CA SER A 722 -9.44 1.78 28.25
C SER A 722 -10.57 0.92 27.68
N GLY A 723 -10.41 0.42 26.45
CA GLY A 723 -11.46 -0.21 25.66
C GLY A 723 -12.25 0.76 24.77
N ASN A 724 -11.96 2.06 24.79
CA ASN A 724 -12.62 3.08 23.96
C ASN A 724 -11.87 3.43 22.66
N ASN A 725 -10.74 2.77 22.40
CA ASN A 725 -9.98 2.83 21.15
C ASN A 725 -9.40 4.22 20.81
N HIS A 726 -9.04 5.02 21.82
CA HIS A 726 -8.40 6.33 21.63
C HIS A 726 -6.88 6.20 21.46
N HIS A 727 -6.40 5.51 20.42
CA HIS A 727 -4.96 5.35 20.21
C HIS A 727 -4.25 6.70 20.00
N GLY A 728 -3.07 6.84 20.60
CA GLY A 728 -2.19 8.00 20.43
C GLY A 728 -1.12 7.75 19.39
N ARG A 729 -0.59 8.82 18.78
CA ARG A 729 0.59 8.76 17.89
C ARG A 729 1.75 9.50 18.53
N ILE A 730 2.92 8.86 18.53
CA ILE A 730 4.15 9.33 19.17
C ILE A 730 4.96 10.14 18.16
N PHE A 731 5.35 11.35 18.54
CA PHE A 731 6.19 12.26 17.76
C PHE A 731 7.44 12.60 18.58
N GLY A 732 8.61 12.21 18.08
CA GLY A 732 9.93 12.50 18.67
C GLY A 732 10.29 11.69 19.91
N ALA A 733 9.32 11.46 20.80
CA ALA A 733 9.51 10.74 22.07
C ALA A 733 10.00 9.29 21.84
N LYS A 734 10.89 8.81 22.70
CA LYS A 734 11.62 7.55 22.50
C LYS A 734 11.23 6.49 23.50
N TRP A 735 11.07 5.26 23.05
CA TRP A 735 10.98 4.12 23.95
C TRP A 735 12.30 3.97 24.70
N VAL A 736 12.23 3.85 26.01
CA VAL A 736 13.36 3.55 26.90
C VAL A 736 12.95 2.47 27.87
N ARG A 737 13.91 1.75 28.46
CA ARG A 737 13.57 0.81 29.53
C ARG A 737 13.13 1.58 30.77
N ALA A 738 12.08 1.10 31.44
CA ALA A 738 11.53 1.73 32.65
C ALA A 738 12.56 1.83 33.79
N ASP A 739 13.62 1.01 33.77
CA ASP A 739 14.74 1.04 34.70
C ASP A 739 15.87 2.02 34.31
N GLY A 740 15.77 2.66 33.13
CA GLY A 740 16.75 3.61 32.58
C GLY A 740 17.94 2.97 31.85
N SER A 741 17.92 1.67 31.58
CA SER A 741 18.97 1.00 30.79
C SER A 741 18.76 1.13 29.26
N PRO A 742 19.84 1.18 28.45
CA PRO A 742 19.73 1.35 26.99
C PRO A 742 19.07 0.13 26.32
N ILE A 743 18.20 0.39 25.34
CA ILE A 743 17.59 -0.66 24.52
C ILE A 743 18.65 -1.19 23.53
N PRO A 744 18.83 -2.51 23.36
CA PRO A 744 19.72 -3.08 22.35
C PRO A 744 19.35 -2.59 20.94
N ALA A 745 20.35 -2.20 20.16
CA ALA A 745 20.23 -1.40 18.93
C ALA A 745 19.43 -2.04 17.76
N ASP A 746 18.92 -3.25 17.92
CA ASP A 746 18.29 -4.02 16.82
C ASP A 746 16.75 -3.93 16.79
N THR A 747 16.11 -3.04 17.57
CA THR A 747 14.64 -3.10 17.77
C THR A 747 13.90 -1.75 17.75
N ILE A 748 14.26 -0.77 16.90
CA ILE A 748 13.48 0.47 16.76
C ILE A 748 13.27 0.84 15.27
N SER A 749 12.01 1.18 14.95
CA SER A 749 11.39 1.56 13.67
C SER A 749 12.23 2.45 12.73
N GLY A 750 12.10 2.22 11.41
CA GLY A 750 12.48 3.18 10.36
C GLY A 750 13.08 2.56 9.10
N SER A 751 12.38 1.64 8.40
CA SER A 751 12.95 0.98 7.20
C SER A 751 13.32 1.97 6.08
N GLN A 752 12.52 3.03 5.86
CA GLN A 752 12.77 4.03 4.82
C GLN A 752 13.82 5.08 5.23
N TYR A 753 13.80 5.55 6.48
CA TYR A 753 14.85 6.44 6.98
C TYR A 753 16.22 5.75 6.99
N LYS A 754 16.26 4.49 7.43
CA LYS A 754 17.46 3.66 7.40
C LYS A 754 17.93 3.44 5.95
N LEU A 755 17.01 3.16 5.03
CA LEU A 755 17.30 3.08 3.58
C LEU A 755 17.93 4.37 3.04
N GLU A 756 17.30 5.53 3.23
CA GLU A 756 17.80 6.80 2.69
C GLU A 756 19.14 7.19 3.31
N ARG A 757 19.31 6.96 4.61
CA ARG A 757 20.59 7.17 5.28
C ARG A 757 21.68 6.21 4.79
N ASP A 758 21.38 4.92 4.64
CA ASP A 758 22.31 3.90 4.14
C ASP A 758 22.78 4.23 2.72
N ILE A 759 21.85 4.65 1.85
CA ILE A 759 22.18 5.08 0.47
C ILE A 759 23.03 6.35 0.49
N ALA A 760 22.62 7.37 1.27
CA ALA A 760 23.37 8.61 1.37
C ALA A 760 24.81 8.38 1.86
N ALA A 761 24.98 7.55 2.89
CA ALA A 761 26.29 7.17 3.41
C ALA A 761 27.13 6.46 2.33
N ARG A 762 26.55 5.47 1.64
CA ARG A 762 27.25 4.70 0.60
C ARG A 762 27.70 5.58 -0.57
N VAL A 763 26.82 6.42 -1.11
CA VAL A 763 27.15 7.35 -2.20
C VAL A 763 28.32 8.25 -1.81
N VAL A 764 28.27 8.78 -0.60
CA VAL A 764 29.27 9.71 -0.09
C VAL A 764 30.60 9.02 0.25
N GLU A 765 30.58 7.80 0.79
CA GLU A 765 31.77 6.98 1.00
C GLU A 765 32.50 6.65 -0.31
N ARG A 766 31.77 6.54 -1.42
CA ARG A 766 32.34 6.38 -2.76
C ARG A 766 32.90 7.66 -3.37
N GLY A 767 32.85 8.79 -2.65
CA GLY A 767 33.29 10.10 -3.13
C GLY A 767 32.25 10.80 -4.00
N GLY A 768 31.01 10.31 -4.01
CA GLY A 768 29.86 11.02 -4.56
C GLY A 768 29.32 12.09 -3.61
N ASN A 769 28.25 12.76 -4.01
CA ASN A 769 27.49 13.65 -3.12
C ASN A 769 25.99 13.50 -3.32
N VAL A 770 25.24 13.82 -2.29
CA VAL A 770 23.78 13.77 -2.27
C VAL A 770 23.21 15.13 -1.89
N LYS A 771 22.04 15.49 -2.43
CA LYS A 771 21.24 16.62 -1.93
C LYS A 771 20.06 16.08 -1.15
N LEU A 772 19.94 16.57 0.08
CA LEU A 772 18.94 16.17 1.06
C LEU A 772 17.93 17.29 1.28
N MET A 773 16.68 16.93 1.52
CA MET A 773 15.64 17.86 1.97
C MET A 773 15.28 17.54 3.43
N ILE A 774 15.33 18.54 4.31
CA ILE A 774 15.03 18.40 5.75
C ILE A 774 13.81 19.29 6.05
N ARG A 775 12.64 18.68 6.31
CA ARG A 775 11.38 19.30 6.78
C ARG A 775 11.06 20.74 6.30
N SER A 776 11.19 21.05 5.00
CA SER A 776 10.51 22.14 4.24
C SER A 776 11.10 22.24 2.82
N PRO A 777 10.31 22.51 1.75
CA PRO A 777 10.79 22.45 0.37
C PRO A 777 11.74 23.59 -0.08
N ARG A 778 12.17 24.49 0.82
CA ARG A 778 12.87 25.74 0.40
C ARG A 778 14.40 25.69 0.44
N GLU A 779 15.03 24.84 1.24
CA GLU A 779 16.48 24.71 1.28
C GLU A 779 16.91 23.23 1.32
N GLY A 780 17.68 22.80 0.32
CA GLY A 780 18.24 21.46 0.28
C GLY A 780 19.74 21.47 0.60
N LEU A 781 20.17 20.60 1.49
CA LEU A 781 21.53 20.49 1.98
C LEU A 781 22.32 19.52 1.10
N ARG A 782 23.48 19.93 0.56
CA ARG A 782 24.35 19.02 -0.20
C ARG A 782 25.44 18.45 0.70
N ILE A 783 25.54 17.13 0.73
CA ILE A 783 26.45 16.37 1.57
C ILE A 783 27.45 15.61 0.69
N ASP A 784 28.74 15.78 0.99
CA ASP A 784 29.86 15.11 0.33
C ASP A 784 30.80 14.39 1.31
N LYS A 785 30.45 14.34 2.61
CA LYS A 785 31.16 13.56 3.64
C LYS A 785 30.18 12.83 4.57
N PRO A 786 30.48 11.58 5.00
CA PRO A 786 29.54 10.80 5.81
C PRO A 786 29.26 11.44 7.17
N ALA A 787 30.25 12.14 7.73
CA ALA A 787 30.14 12.83 9.03
C ALA A 787 29.19 14.04 9.01
N ASP A 788 28.86 14.57 7.82
CA ASP A 788 27.99 15.73 7.66
C ASP A 788 26.52 15.32 7.42
N LEU A 789 26.22 14.01 7.43
CA LEU A 789 24.85 13.51 7.35
C LEU A 789 24.06 13.93 8.61
N PRO A 790 22.90 14.60 8.45
CA PRO A 790 22.14 15.11 9.59
C PRO A 790 21.51 13.97 10.38
N ASP A 791 21.42 14.16 11.70
CA ASP A 791 20.77 13.21 12.61
C ASP A 791 19.25 13.10 12.39
N ALA A 792 18.63 14.17 11.89
CA ALA A 792 17.20 14.26 11.60
C ALA A 792 16.80 13.47 10.34
N ASP A 793 15.50 13.17 10.21
CA ASP A 793 14.93 12.57 9.00
C ASP A 793 15.12 13.49 7.79
N PHE A 794 15.51 12.90 6.66
CA PHE A 794 15.72 13.61 5.41
C PHE A 794 15.33 12.74 4.23
N THR A 795 15.01 13.41 3.11
CA THR A 795 14.74 12.73 1.84
C THR A 795 15.82 13.05 0.82
N ILE A 796 16.29 12.04 0.08
CA ILE A 796 17.26 12.24 -1.00
C ILE A 796 16.52 12.73 -2.25
N VAL A 797 16.91 13.90 -2.77
CA VAL A 797 16.32 14.47 -4.00
C VAL A 797 17.29 14.49 -5.19
N GLU A 798 18.60 14.37 -4.94
CA GLU A 798 19.63 14.33 -5.97
C GLU A 798 20.80 13.46 -5.54
N ILE A 799 21.31 12.64 -6.47
CA ILE A 799 22.51 11.83 -6.31
C ILE A 799 23.50 12.21 -7.41
N ARG A 800 24.76 12.42 -7.03
CA ARG A 800 25.89 12.67 -7.94
C ARG A 800 27.02 11.69 -7.68
N LEU A 801 27.29 10.84 -8.65
CA LEU A 801 28.44 9.94 -8.72
C LEU A 801 29.37 10.49 -9.80
N TYR A 802 30.49 11.09 -9.43
CA TYR A 802 31.40 11.77 -10.35
C TYR A 802 32.84 11.33 -10.15
N SER A 803 33.56 11.00 -11.24
CA SER A 803 34.97 10.58 -11.18
C SER A 803 35.22 9.29 -10.37
N ILE A 804 34.25 8.36 -10.35
CA ILE A 804 34.34 7.09 -9.62
C ILE A 804 34.58 5.94 -10.60
N THR A 805 35.75 5.30 -10.52
CA THR A 805 36.22 4.34 -11.53
C THR A 805 35.96 2.87 -11.19
N ASN A 806 35.49 2.57 -9.97
CA ASN A 806 35.22 1.22 -9.47
C ASN A 806 33.80 1.10 -8.89
N LEU A 807 32.80 1.64 -9.59
CA LEU A 807 31.40 1.43 -9.21
C LEU A 807 31.01 -0.04 -9.42
N THR A 808 30.17 -0.54 -8.53
CA THR A 808 29.63 -1.90 -8.49
C THR A 808 28.09 -1.87 -8.51
N GLU A 809 27.43 -3.00 -8.83
CA GLU A 809 25.96 -3.10 -8.73
C GLU A 809 25.46 -2.69 -7.34
N ALA A 810 26.18 -3.10 -6.29
CA ALA A 810 25.88 -2.71 -4.90
C ALA A 810 25.89 -1.20 -4.62
N ASP A 811 26.57 -0.39 -5.43
CA ASP A 811 26.56 1.07 -5.27
C ASP A 811 25.27 1.72 -5.83
N PHE A 812 24.54 0.98 -6.66
CA PHE A 812 23.26 1.38 -7.25
C PHE A 812 22.07 0.62 -6.65
N ASP A 813 22.32 -0.51 -5.97
CA ASP A 813 21.32 -1.25 -5.21
C ASP A 813 20.47 -0.30 -4.37
N ARG A 814 19.14 -0.41 -4.52
CA ARG A 814 18.14 0.30 -3.73
C ARG A 814 18.02 1.79 -4.04
N ILE A 815 18.80 2.37 -4.97
CA ILE A 815 18.57 3.75 -5.44
C ILE A 815 17.17 3.88 -6.05
N ASP A 816 16.69 2.83 -6.71
CA ASP A 816 15.34 2.71 -7.27
C ASP A 816 14.23 2.68 -6.21
N GLU A 817 14.55 2.36 -4.94
CA GLU A 817 13.61 2.46 -3.82
C GLU A 817 13.37 3.92 -3.38
N LEU A 818 14.16 4.89 -3.85
CA LEU A 818 14.04 6.31 -3.45
C LEU A 818 12.84 7.00 -4.10
N SER A 819 11.81 7.29 -3.32
CA SER A 819 10.57 7.86 -3.85
C SER A 819 10.59 9.36 -4.19
N ALA A 820 11.66 10.09 -3.87
CA ALA A 820 11.78 11.54 -4.12
C ALA A 820 13.01 11.92 -4.95
N LEU A 821 13.76 10.95 -5.47
CA LEU A 821 14.91 11.22 -6.31
C LEU A 821 14.47 11.87 -7.62
N THR A 822 14.92 13.11 -7.85
CA THR A 822 14.60 13.91 -9.05
C THR A 822 15.79 14.08 -9.99
N VAL A 823 17.01 13.91 -9.48
CA VAL A 823 18.25 14.08 -10.24
C VAL A 823 19.18 12.90 -9.98
N LEU A 824 19.64 12.26 -11.05
CA LEU A 824 20.68 11.23 -11.01
C LEU A 824 21.79 11.63 -11.99
N MET A 825 22.96 11.94 -11.44
CA MET A 825 24.17 12.23 -12.20
C MET A 825 25.19 11.12 -11.98
N VAL A 826 25.63 10.51 -13.06
CA VAL A 826 26.65 9.48 -13.12
C VAL A 826 27.64 9.87 -14.21
N ALA A 827 28.73 10.53 -13.81
CA ALA A 827 29.65 11.13 -14.75
C ALA A 827 31.12 10.80 -14.48
N ASP A 828 31.94 10.78 -15.54
CA ASP A 828 33.36 10.41 -15.50
C ASP A 828 33.58 9.08 -14.73
N SER A 829 32.79 8.06 -15.06
CA SER A 829 32.72 6.81 -14.28
C SER A 829 32.72 5.55 -15.16
N ASN A 830 32.98 4.40 -14.55
CA ASN A 830 32.88 3.10 -15.22
C ASN A 830 31.45 2.53 -15.27
N ALA A 831 30.42 3.32 -14.90
CA ALA A 831 29.04 2.88 -14.87
C ALA A 831 28.56 2.42 -16.26
N THR A 832 27.86 1.30 -16.27
CA THR A 832 27.26 0.66 -17.46
C THR A 832 25.74 0.74 -17.40
N ILE A 833 25.04 0.35 -18.47
CA ILE A 833 23.58 0.43 -18.49
C ILE A 833 22.93 -0.44 -17.40
N GLU A 834 23.51 -1.60 -17.08
CA GLU A 834 22.97 -2.51 -16.05
C GLU A 834 22.94 -1.87 -14.66
N HIS A 835 23.93 -1.03 -14.33
CA HIS A 835 23.99 -0.34 -13.05
C HIS A 835 22.82 0.62 -12.83
N VAL A 836 22.40 1.33 -13.87
CA VAL A 836 21.40 2.41 -13.75
C VAL A 836 20.04 2.03 -14.35
N ARG A 837 19.92 0.83 -14.94
CA ARG A 837 18.75 0.39 -15.72
C ARG A 837 17.45 0.64 -14.98
N GLU A 838 17.37 0.22 -13.72
CA GLU A 838 16.16 0.35 -12.89
C GLU A 838 15.94 1.80 -12.45
N SER A 839 16.99 2.49 -12.01
CA SER A 839 16.92 3.90 -11.61
C SER A 839 16.43 4.81 -12.75
N LEU A 840 16.80 4.52 -14.01
CA LEU A 840 16.36 5.30 -15.19
C LEU A 840 14.87 5.12 -15.52
N THR A 841 14.18 4.17 -14.90
CA THR A 841 12.73 3.96 -15.07
C THR A 841 11.89 4.63 -13.98
N MET A 842 12.53 5.21 -12.96
CA MET A 842 11.86 5.86 -11.83
C MET A 842 11.02 7.06 -12.27
N PRO A 843 9.69 7.08 -12.05
CA PRO A 843 8.80 8.16 -12.51
C PRO A 843 9.14 9.55 -11.98
N SER A 844 9.78 9.64 -10.81
CA SER A 844 10.18 10.91 -10.18
C SER A 844 11.44 11.53 -10.80
N LEU A 845 12.19 10.77 -11.60
CA LEU A 845 13.49 11.21 -12.12
C LEU A 845 13.32 12.19 -13.29
N LEU A 846 13.70 13.44 -13.08
CA LEU A 846 13.54 14.54 -14.04
C LEU A 846 14.85 14.83 -14.80
N ASP A 847 15.99 14.64 -14.13
CA ASP A 847 17.33 14.95 -14.61
C ASP A 847 18.21 13.71 -14.64
N ILE A 848 18.65 13.36 -15.84
CA ILE A 848 19.50 12.19 -16.10
C ILE A 848 20.79 12.69 -16.73
N LEU A 849 21.91 12.63 -16.01
CA LEU A 849 23.20 13.14 -16.48
C LEU A 849 24.22 11.99 -16.48
N LEU A 850 24.53 11.44 -17.66
CA LEU A 850 25.30 10.19 -17.83
C LEU A 850 26.68 10.42 -18.49
N GLN A 851 27.22 11.63 -18.38
CA GLN A 851 28.32 12.07 -19.24
C GLN A 851 29.63 11.34 -18.94
N HIS A 852 30.39 10.95 -19.96
CA HIS A 852 31.65 10.21 -19.81
C HIS A 852 31.49 8.91 -18.99
N SER A 853 30.34 8.24 -19.11
CA SER A 853 30.11 6.87 -18.63
C SER A 853 30.25 5.85 -19.77
N GLN A 854 30.17 4.55 -19.46
CA GLN A 854 30.25 3.48 -20.47
C GLN A 854 28.91 3.22 -21.18
N ILE A 855 27.85 3.96 -20.81
CA ILE A 855 26.49 3.81 -21.33
C ILE A 855 26.42 4.41 -22.74
N ARG A 856 25.96 3.62 -23.71
CA ARG A 856 25.73 4.07 -25.10
C ARG A 856 24.27 4.43 -25.33
N THR A 857 24.02 5.39 -26.23
CA THR A 857 22.65 5.82 -26.56
C THR A 857 21.79 4.72 -27.19
N SER A 858 22.40 3.78 -27.91
CA SER A 858 21.70 2.58 -28.41
C SER A 858 21.12 1.71 -27.29
N GLU A 859 21.82 1.61 -26.15
CA GLU A 859 21.36 0.86 -24.98
C GLU A 859 20.22 1.59 -24.26
N LEU A 860 20.24 2.93 -24.26
CA LEU A 860 19.11 3.75 -23.79
C LEU A 860 17.87 3.51 -24.66
N GLY A 861 18.04 3.33 -25.97
CA GLY A 861 16.95 3.07 -26.92
C GLY A 861 16.21 1.73 -26.72
N GLU A 862 16.80 0.78 -26.00
CA GLU A 862 16.20 -0.54 -25.70
C GLU A 862 15.36 -0.55 -24.41
N LEU A 863 15.43 0.51 -23.61
CA LEU A 863 14.73 0.62 -22.33
C LEU A 863 13.34 1.26 -22.51
N GLU A 864 12.37 0.80 -21.69
CA GLU A 864 11.16 1.57 -21.39
C GLU A 864 11.56 2.71 -20.43
N LEU A 865 12.32 3.68 -20.95
CA LEU A 865 12.84 4.81 -20.19
C LEU A 865 11.70 5.60 -19.54
N ASN A 866 11.97 6.19 -18.37
CA ASN A 866 11.02 7.07 -17.72
C ASN A 866 10.64 8.23 -18.66
N ALA A 867 9.36 8.27 -19.04
CA ALA A 867 8.82 9.32 -19.89
C ALA A 867 8.96 10.71 -19.25
N ALA A 868 9.06 10.83 -17.93
CA ALA A 868 9.04 12.11 -17.20
C ALA A 868 10.34 12.93 -17.23
N ALA A 869 11.44 12.37 -17.75
CA ALA A 869 12.71 13.10 -17.84
C ALA A 869 12.61 14.34 -18.74
N THR A 870 13.06 15.48 -18.21
CA THR A 870 13.03 16.79 -18.89
C THR A 870 14.41 17.32 -19.24
N HIS A 871 15.47 16.78 -18.63
CA HIS A 871 16.86 17.13 -18.89
C HIS A 871 17.70 15.87 -19.02
N LEU A 872 18.48 15.80 -20.09
CA LEU A 872 19.40 14.71 -20.37
C LEU A 872 20.80 15.25 -20.64
N GLY A 873 21.81 14.66 -20.01
CA GLY A 873 23.21 14.97 -20.26
C GLY A 873 23.95 13.73 -20.74
N ILE A 874 24.65 13.84 -21.87
CA ILE A 874 25.46 12.76 -22.46
C ILE A 874 26.75 13.32 -23.06
N SER A 875 27.67 12.45 -23.42
CA SER A 875 28.89 12.75 -24.17
C SER A 875 28.76 12.28 -25.62
N ILE A 876 29.42 13.01 -26.53
CA ILE A 876 29.28 12.74 -27.96
C ILE A 876 29.78 11.34 -28.36
N ASP A 877 30.76 10.80 -27.66
CA ASP A 877 31.29 9.46 -27.85
C ASP A 877 30.34 8.34 -27.42
N GLN A 878 29.30 8.67 -26.65
CA GLN A 878 28.23 7.73 -26.26
C GLN A 878 27.16 7.60 -27.36
N VAL A 879 27.10 8.54 -28.31
CA VAL A 879 26.10 8.54 -29.39
C VAL A 879 26.44 7.48 -30.44
N THR A 880 25.62 6.42 -30.49
CA THR A 880 25.87 5.22 -31.32
C THR A 880 24.72 4.84 -32.26
N ASP A 881 23.60 5.55 -32.19
CA ASP A 881 22.33 5.20 -32.83
C ASP A 881 21.76 6.33 -33.70
N ASP A 882 22.61 7.24 -34.17
CA ASP A 882 22.21 8.38 -35.02
C ASP A 882 21.08 9.23 -34.40
N TRP A 883 21.13 9.44 -33.08
CA TRP A 883 20.20 10.27 -32.30
C TRP A 883 18.77 9.74 -32.19
N VAL A 884 18.50 8.50 -32.60
CA VAL A 884 17.17 7.89 -32.52
C VAL A 884 16.66 7.79 -31.08
N PHE A 885 17.53 7.62 -30.09
CA PHE A 885 17.17 7.57 -28.67
C PHE A 885 16.37 8.80 -28.20
N LEU A 886 16.54 9.97 -28.81
CA LEU A 886 15.81 11.18 -28.43
C LEU A 886 14.29 11.05 -28.64
N GLU A 887 13.83 10.19 -29.56
CA GLU A 887 12.40 9.89 -29.76
C GLU A 887 11.78 9.21 -28.53
N ARG A 888 12.60 8.65 -27.64
CA ARG A 888 12.17 8.00 -26.39
C ARG A 888 12.05 8.94 -25.19
N PHE A 889 12.40 10.21 -25.36
CA PHE A 889 12.25 11.23 -24.32
C PHE A 889 11.17 12.26 -24.73
N PRO A 890 9.87 11.92 -24.60
CA PRO A 890 8.77 12.77 -25.08
C PRO A 890 8.59 14.07 -24.28
N HIS A 891 9.24 14.22 -23.12
CA HIS A 891 9.15 15.43 -22.32
C HIS A 891 10.49 16.18 -22.22
N LEU A 892 11.49 15.80 -23.03
CA LEU A 892 12.83 16.42 -23.01
C LEU A 892 12.77 17.90 -23.43
N ARG A 893 13.22 18.79 -22.54
CA ARG A 893 13.31 20.24 -22.77
C ARG A 893 14.74 20.72 -22.95
N MET A 894 15.68 20.05 -22.30
CA MET A 894 17.10 20.39 -22.33
C MET A 894 17.98 19.17 -22.59
N LEU A 895 18.95 19.33 -23.48
CA LEU A 895 19.96 18.32 -23.80
C LEU A 895 21.36 18.91 -23.65
N ASP A 896 22.17 18.29 -22.80
CA ASP A 896 23.57 18.65 -22.60
C ASP A 896 24.46 17.65 -23.33
N ILE A 897 25.33 18.14 -24.20
CA ILE A 897 26.26 17.31 -24.97
C ILE A 897 27.68 17.71 -24.63
N HIS A 898 28.43 16.76 -24.10
CA HIS A 898 29.81 16.92 -23.70
C HIS A 898 30.76 16.49 -24.81
N GLY A 899 31.86 17.25 -24.96
CA GLY A 899 33.01 16.83 -25.76
C GLY A 899 32.81 16.97 -27.27
N ILE A 900 31.92 17.85 -27.75
CA ILE A 900 31.81 18.14 -29.18
C ILE A 900 33.10 18.79 -29.69
N ARG A 901 33.76 18.12 -30.64
CA ARG A 901 35.02 18.57 -31.26
C ARG A 901 34.87 19.08 -32.68
N ASP A 902 33.77 18.74 -33.35
CA ASP A 902 33.50 19.10 -34.73
C ASP A 902 32.06 19.57 -34.92
N VAL A 903 31.93 20.59 -35.76
CA VAL A 903 30.72 21.33 -36.11
C VAL A 903 29.78 20.50 -36.97
N SER A 904 30.30 19.55 -37.76
CA SER A 904 29.48 18.62 -38.56
C SER A 904 28.55 17.76 -37.70
N THR A 905 28.81 17.69 -36.39
CA THR A 905 27.92 17.04 -35.42
C THR A 905 26.56 17.70 -35.37
N LEU A 906 26.49 19.05 -35.49
CA LEU A 906 25.23 19.80 -35.48
C LEU A 906 24.28 19.32 -36.59
N ASP A 907 24.82 19.06 -37.78
CA ASP A 907 24.03 18.61 -38.94
C ASP A 907 23.44 17.20 -38.76
N LYS A 908 23.91 16.43 -37.77
CA LYS A 908 23.46 15.06 -37.48
C LYS A 908 22.41 14.99 -36.36
N ILE A 909 22.31 16.03 -35.52
CA ILE A 909 21.41 15.99 -34.36
C ILE A 909 19.97 16.08 -34.84
N ARG A 910 19.18 15.04 -34.55
CA ARG A 910 17.73 15.04 -34.80
C ARG A 910 17.01 15.68 -33.62
N ILE A 911 16.63 16.95 -33.76
CA ILE A 911 16.02 17.74 -32.68
C ILE A 911 14.53 17.39 -32.53
N PRO A 912 14.07 16.87 -31.37
CA PRO A 912 12.65 16.66 -31.09
C PRO A 912 11.90 17.99 -30.97
N GLN A 913 10.61 18.00 -31.30
CA GLN A 913 9.76 19.21 -31.25
C GLN A 913 9.69 19.85 -29.85
N GLN A 914 9.77 19.04 -28.80
CA GLN A 914 9.74 19.49 -27.40
C GLN A 914 11.05 20.07 -26.87
N LEU A 915 12.17 19.84 -27.56
CA LEU A 915 13.48 20.30 -27.11
C LEU A 915 13.62 21.81 -27.36
N HIS A 916 13.95 22.56 -26.31
CA HIS A 916 14.03 24.02 -26.36
C HIS A 916 15.43 24.56 -26.10
N THR A 917 16.26 23.80 -25.37
CA THR A 917 17.65 24.18 -25.07
C THR A 917 18.61 23.05 -25.41
N LEU A 918 19.67 23.38 -26.14
CA LEU A 918 20.81 22.51 -26.39
C LEU A 918 22.06 23.17 -25.79
N GLN A 919 22.69 22.50 -24.84
CA GLN A 919 23.90 23.00 -24.20
C GLN A 919 25.11 22.16 -24.60
N PHE A 920 26.19 22.85 -24.94
CA PHE A 920 27.47 22.27 -25.30
C PHE A 920 28.45 22.47 -24.16
N GLU A 921 28.95 21.38 -23.58
CA GLU A 921 29.98 21.43 -22.54
C GLU A 921 31.36 21.08 -23.13
N ASN A 922 32.36 21.92 -22.82
CA ASN A 922 33.74 21.76 -23.28
C ASN A 922 33.87 21.66 -24.82
N ALA A 923 33.01 22.38 -25.56
CA ALA A 923 32.98 22.29 -27.02
C ALA A 923 34.09 23.13 -27.67
N VAL A 924 34.80 22.54 -28.64
CA VAL A 924 35.82 23.24 -29.42
C VAL A 924 35.14 24.11 -30.48
N ASN A 925 35.25 25.43 -30.31
CA ASN A 925 35.05 26.49 -31.31
C ASN A 925 33.93 26.24 -32.36
N LEU A 926 32.67 26.47 -31.98
CA LEU A 926 31.51 26.43 -32.89
C LEU A 926 31.47 27.70 -33.79
N PRO A 927 31.67 27.60 -35.13
CA PRO A 927 31.65 28.74 -36.02
C PRO A 927 30.25 29.35 -36.14
N ASN A 928 30.17 30.68 -36.06
CA ASN A 928 28.92 31.43 -36.17
C ASN A 928 28.08 31.07 -37.41
N ALA A 929 28.72 30.78 -38.55
CA ALA A 929 28.03 30.43 -39.79
C ALA A 929 27.35 29.04 -39.75
N ALA A 930 27.89 28.09 -38.99
CA ALA A 930 27.25 26.78 -38.83
C ALA A 930 26.13 26.84 -37.81
N VAL A 931 26.35 27.56 -36.71
CA VAL A 931 25.32 27.86 -35.71
C VAL A 931 24.13 28.56 -36.35
N ALA A 932 24.36 29.58 -37.20
CA ALA A 932 23.30 30.28 -37.91
C ALA A 932 22.48 29.35 -38.81
N ARG A 933 23.14 28.53 -39.64
CA ARG A 933 22.45 27.54 -40.50
C ARG A 933 21.65 26.53 -39.67
N PHE A 934 22.21 26.06 -38.55
CA PHE A 934 21.52 25.11 -37.67
C PHE A 934 20.28 25.73 -37.01
N GLN A 935 20.35 26.99 -36.59
CA GLN A 935 19.20 27.74 -36.05
C GLN A 935 18.18 28.15 -37.12
N GLU A 936 18.58 28.32 -38.39
CA GLU A 936 17.64 28.51 -39.51
C GLU A 936 16.76 27.27 -39.71
N SER A 937 17.32 26.07 -39.58
CA SER A 937 16.54 24.81 -39.62
C SER A 937 15.73 24.54 -38.34
N HIS A 938 16.09 25.17 -37.22
CA HIS A 938 15.44 24.96 -35.90
C HIS A 938 15.08 26.29 -35.24
N PRO A 939 14.10 27.04 -35.80
CA PRO A 939 13.77 28.37 -35.33
C PRO A 939 13.23 28.33 -33.89
N GLY A 940 13.87 29.08 -33.00
CA GLY A 940 13.50 29.16 -31.58
C GLY A 940 14.23 28.17 -30.67
N LEU A 941 15.13 27.34 -31.20
CA LEU A 941 16.04 26.53 -30.39
C LEU A 941 17.14 27.42 -29.77
N ARG A 942 17.29 27.32 -28.45
CA ARG A 942 18.33 28.02 -27.70
C ARG A 942 19.60 27.18 -27.65
N LEU A 943 20.74 27.80 -27.96
CA LEU A 943 22.04 27.15 -27.91
C LEU A 943 22.92 27.79 -26.84
N LEU A 944 23.37 26.99 -25.88
CA LEU A 944 24.24 27.41 -24.79
C LEU A 944 25.60 26.73 -24.93
N ARG A 945 26.65 27.43 -24.51
CA ARG A 945 28.00 26.87 -24.34
C ARG A 945 28.43 27.09 -22.91
N LYS A 946 28.89 26.02 -22.27
CA LYS A 946 29.42 26.03 -20.91
C LYS A 946 30.90 25.66 -20.94
N ASP A 947 31.74 26.63 -20.59
CA ASP A 947 33.20 26.49 -20.53
C ASP A 947 33.69 26.87 -19.14
N LEU A 948 34.43 25.98 -18.47
CA LEU A 948 35.04 26.25 -17.15
C LEU A 948 34.04 26.84 -16.13
N GLY A 949 32.79 26.38 -16.17
CA GLY A 949 31.72 26.84 -15.28
C GLY A 949 31.00 28.13 -15.71
N THR A 950 31.39 28.76 -16.82
CA THR A 950 30.72 29.94 -17.37
C THR A 950 29.77 29.55 -18.49
N VAL A 951 28.50 29.95 -18.41
CA VAL A 951 27.50 29.70 -19.45
C VAL A 951 27.39 30.94 -20.35
N SER A 952 27.38 30.72 -21.66
CA SER A 952 27.22 31.77 -22.68
C SER A 952 26.27 31.33 -23.78
N VAL A 953 25.58 32.27 -24.43
CA VAL A 953 24.76 31.95 -25.61
C VAL A 953 25.65 31.81 -26.83
N VAL A 954 25.31 30.83 -27.68
CA VAL A 954 25.86 30.70 -29.03
C VAL A 954 24.78 31.04 -30.05
N GLY A 955 25.04 31.99 -30.95
CA GLY A 955 24.05 32.41 -31.95
C GLY A 955 22.95 33.31 -31.38
N LYS A 956 21.73 33.19 -31.91
CA LYS A 956 20.58 34.02 -31.52
C LYS A 956 19.90 33.44 -30.29
N ASP A 957 19.73 34.24 -29.23
CA ASP A 957 18.91 33.87 -28.06
C ASP A 957 17.45 34.28 -28.30
N PRO A 958 16.49 33.34 -28.36
CA PRO A 958 15.07 33.68 -28.45
C PRO A 958 14.48 34.17 -27.11
N VAL A 959 15.11 33.84 -25.98
CA VAL A 959 14.54 34.05 -24.64
C VAL A 959 14.34 35.52 -24.26
N PRO A 960 15.33 36.43 -24.45
CA PRO A 960 15.18 37.83 -24.07
C PRO A 960 13.95 38.53 -24.64
N SER A 961 13.67 38.35 -25.94
CA SER A 961 12.52 38.97 -26.60
C SER A 961 11.17 38.42 -26.12
N ILE A 962 11.12 37.11 -25.81
CA ILE A 962 9.89 36.49 -25.31
C ILE A 962 9.64 36.95 -23.87
N ALA A 963 10.68 36.98 -23.03
CA ALA A 963 10.59 37.50 -21.67
C ALA A 963 10.17 38.97 -21.65
N GLU A 964 10.72 39.80 -22.54
CA GLU A 964 10.34 41.21 -22.67
C GLU A 964 8.86 41.36 -23.08
N THR A 965 8.36 40.48 -23.97
CA THR A 965 6.94 40.48 -24.37
C THR A 965 6.02 40.13 -23.19
N LEU A 966 6.37 39.10 -22.41
CA LEU A 966 5.62 38.73 -21.20
C LEU A 966 5.61 39.87 -20.16
N ILE A 967 6.76 40.52 -19.95
CA ILE A 967 6.87 41.67 -19.04
C ILE A 967 6.01 42.84 -19.53
N GLN A 968 6.02 43.14 -20.83
CA GLN A 968 5.16 44.17 -21.43
C GLN A 968 3.67 43.86 -21.27
N GLN A 969 3.31 42.57 -21.23
CA GLN A 969 1.94 42.11 -20.95
C GLN A 969 1.62 42.08 -19.45
N GLY A 970 2.56 42.45 -18.58
CA GLY A 970 2.36 42.59 -17.13
C GLY A 970 2.80 41.39 -16.29
N PHE A 971 3.33 40.33 -16.90
CA PHE A 971 3.87 39.19 -16.15
C PHE A 971 5.11 39.58 -15.36
N ARG A 972 5.24 39.02 -14.16
CA ARG A 972 6.46 39.12 -13.36
C ARG A 972 7.24 37.82 -13.46
N LEU A 973 8.53 37.95 -13.74
CA LEU A 973 9.41 36.83 -14.03
C LEU A 973 10.57 36.85 -13.03
N ASN A 974 10.86 35.71 -12.42
CA ASN A 974 11.95 35.53 -11.47
C ASN A 974 12.75 34.26 -11.80
N GLY A 975 14.06 34.35 -11.74
CA GLY A 975 14.96 33.24 -12.02
C GLY A 975 16.43 33.61 -11.92
N LEU A 976 17.25 33.00 -12.78
CA LEU A 976 18.70 33.20 -12.81
C LEU A 976 19.13 33.75 -14.17
N ASN A 977 20.13 34.63 -14.19
CA ASN A 977 20.84 35.00 -15.41
C ASN A 977 21.94 33.97 -15.76
N LEU A 978 22.59 34.08 -16.91
CA LEU A 978 23.67 33.17 -17.34
C LEU A 978 24.87 33.09 -16.38
N ASP A 979 25.10 34.11 -15.55
CA ASP A 979 26.13 34.11 -14.52
C ASP A 979 25.68 33.39 -13.23
N GLY A 980 24.48 32.81 -13.21
CA GLY A 980 23.88 32.16 -12.05
C GLY A 980 23.41 33.12 -10.96
N LYS A 981 23.31 34.42 -11.25
CA LYS A 981 22.82 35.43 -10.30
C LYS A 981 21.29 35.55 -10.37
N PRO A 982 20.62 35.80 -9.23
CA PRO A 982 19.20 36.11 -9.22
C PRO A 982 18.85 37.25 -10.18
N TRP A 983 17.73 37.10 -10.88
CA TRP A 983 17.20 38.09 -11.79
C TRP A 983 15.69 38.18 -11.59
N ILE A 984 15.19 39.40 -11.43
CA ILE A 984 13.77 39.68 -11.14
C ILE A 984 13.33 40.84 -12.04
N SER A 985 12.21 40.69 -12.73
CA SER A 985 11.71 41.69 -13.69
C SER A 985 11.30 43.05 -13.07
N GLU A 986 11.15 43.14 -11.75
CA GLU A 986 10.72 44.37 -11.04
C GLU A 986 11.85 45.37 -10.76
N GLU A 987 13.12 44.93 -10.75
CA GLU A 987 14.23 45.84 -10.53
C GLU A 987 14.42 46.71 -11.78
N ARG A 988 14.11 48.01 -11.70
CA ARG A 988 14.25 48.98 -12.81
C ARG A 988 15.65 49.04 -13.46
N SER A 989 16.65 48.34 -12.91
CA SER A 989 18.01 48.23 -13.43
C SER A 989 18.31 46.94 -14.22
N THR A 990 17.45 45.92 -14.15
CA THR A 990 17.67 44.63 -14.81
C THR A 990 17.22 44.71 -16.27
N ASN A 991 18.19 44.86 -17.16
CA ASN A 991 17.95 44.82 -18.61
C ASN A 991 17.66 43.36 -19.02
N PRO A 992 16.49 43.02 -19.62
CA PRO A 992 16.21 41.68 -20.13
C PRO A 992 17.19 41.26 -21.24
N ARG A 993 18.01 42.19 -21.78
CA ARG A 993 19.15 41.87 -22.66
C ARG A 993 20.24 41.04 -22.00
N GLN A 994 20.29 40.96 -20.67
CA GLN A 994 21.10 39.92 -20.02
C GLN A 994 20.34 38.60 -20.15
N SER A 995 20.90 37.66 -20.90
CA SER A 995 20.28 36.36 -21.15
C SER A 995 19.91 35.65 -19.83
N LEU A 996 18.66 35.24 -19.74
CA LEU A 996 18.11 34.47 -18.62
C LEU A 996 18.59 33.03 -18.72
N TYR A 997 19.24 32.47 -17.71
CA TYR A 997 19.58 31.05 -17.73
C TYR A 997 18.33 30.19 -17.61
N GLY A 998 17.43 30.54 -16.70
CA GLY A 998 16.10 29.94 -16.61
C GLY A 998 15.21 30.63 -15.59
N LEU A 999 13.90 30.59 -15.83
CA LEU A 999 12.91 31.16 -14.91
C LEU A 999 12.45 30.10 -13.93
N GLN A 1000 12.51 30.43 -12.65
CA GLN A 1000 12.07 29.57 -11.56
C GLN A 1000 10.64 29.88 -11.16
N GLU A 1001 10.22 31.14 -11.35
CA GLU A 1001 8.92 31.62 -10.92
C GLU A 1001 8.31 32.58 -11.95
N ILE A 1002 7.01 32.40 -12.20
CA ILE A 1002 6.21 33.27 -13.06
C ILE A 1002 4.93 33.66 -12.31
N GLU A 1003 4.64 34.96 -12.28
CA GLU A 1003 3.41 35.51 -11.73
C GLU A 1003 2.59 36.21 -12.82
N PHE A 1004 1.34 35.82 -12.94
CA PHE A 1004 0.38 36.40 -13.88
C PHE A 1004 -0.12 37.74 -13.34
N PRO A 1005 -0.31 38.74 -14.22
CA PRO A 1005 -0.96 39.99 -13.84
C PRO A 1005 -2.45 39.77 -13.57
N SER A 1006 -3.00 40.56 -12.65
CA SER A 1006 -4.43 40.55 -12.35
C SER A 1006 -5.26 40.93 -13.58
N GLY A 1007 -6.31 40.15 -13.87
CA GLY A 1007 -7.26 40.42 -14.95
C GLY A 1007 -6.81 40.02 -16.37
N VAL A 1008 -5.65 39.38 -16.54
CA VAL A 1008 -5.27 38.76 -17.83
C VAL A 1008 -6.00 37.43 -18.01
N THR A 1009 -6.55 37.24 -19.21
CA THR A 1009 -7.08 35.94 -19.65
C THR A 1009 -5.94 35.11 -20.23
N PRO A 1010 -5.58 33.96 -19.62
CA PRO A 1010 -4.56 33.07 -20.15
C PRO A 1010 -4.90 32.57 -21.56
N SER A 1011 -3.88 32.29 -22.36
CA SER A 1011 -4.03 31.85 -23.75
C SER A 1011 -2.93 30.86 -24.12
N GLU A 1012 -3.11 30.11 -25.21
CA GLU A 1012 -2.08 29.20 -25.72
C GLU A 1012 -0.79 29.92 -26.10
N GLU A 1013 -0.87 31.17 -26.54
CA GLU A 1013 0.31 31.98 -26.85
C GLU A 1013 1.14 32.26 -25.60
N HIS A 1014 0.48 32.55 -24.46
CA HIS A 1014 1.16 32.73 -23.17
C HIS A 1014 1.87 31.44 -22.74
N PHE A 1015 1.20 30.28 -22.79
CA PHE A 1015 1.83 29.00 -22.41
C PHE A 1015 2.91 28.56 -23.38
N ALA A 1016 2.77 28.84 -24.68
CA ALA A 1016 3.83 28.62 -25.66
C ALA A 1016 5.06 29.50 -25.38
N ALA A 1017 4.85 30.74 -24.94
CA ALA A 1017 5.93 31.62 -24.49
C ALA A 1017 6.60 31.07 -23.22
N ILE A 1018 5.83 30.70 -22.20
CA ILE A 1018 6.32 30.11 -20.93
C ILE A 1018 7.18 28.87 -21.20
N ARG A 1019 6.69 27.92 -22.00
CA ARG A 1019 7.42 26.70 -22.41
C ARG A 1019 8.77 27.01 -23.07
N ARG A 1020 8.89 28.14 -23.77
CA ARG A 1020 10.12 28.56 -24.46
C ARG A 1020 11.10 29.32 -23.57
N VAL A 1021 10.63 30.09 -22.59
CA VAL A 1021 11.50 30.89 -21.72
C VAL A 1021 12.05 30.12 -20.53
N THR A 1022 11.45 28.98 -20.17
CA THR A 1022 11.93 28.20 -19.04
C THR A 1022 11.83 26.69 -19.23
N PRO A 1023 12.95 25.97 -19.09
CA PRO A 1023 12.94 24.52 -18.86
C PRO A 1023 12.73 24.16 -17.37
N TRP A 1024 12.70 25.13 -16.45
CA TRP A 1024 12.76 24.93 -14.99
C TRP A 1024 11.72 25.74 -14.20
N LEU A 1025 10.45 25.72 -14.63
CA LEU A 1025 9.38 26.38 -13.90
C LEU A 1025 9.05 25.63 -12.60
N TYR A 1026 9.43 26.19 -11.45
CA TYR A 1026 9.15 25.62 -10.12
C TYR A 1026 7.91 26.22 -9.48
N THR A 1027 7.65 27.51 -9.72
CA THR A 1027 6.55 28.25 -9.08
C THR A 1027 5.73 28.97 -10.14
N LEU A 1028 4.42 28.81 -10.10
CA LEU A 1028 3.50 29.60 -10.91
C LEU A 1028 2.41 30.22 -10.02
N LYS A 1029 2.27 31.54 -10.12
CA LYS A 1029 1.26 32.31 -9.40
C LYS A 1029 0.28 32.90 -10.39
N ALA A 1030 -0.97 32.51 -10.32
CA ALA A 1030 -2.04 33.03 -11.17
C ALA A 1030 -3.27 33.36 -10.32
N LYS A 1031 -3.11 34.34 -9.43
CA LYS A 1031 -4.18 34.80 -8.54
C LYS A 1031 -5.23 35.61 -9.30
N GLY A 1032 -6.50 35.38 -9.01
CA GLY A 1032 -7.59 36.23 -9.50
C GLY A 1032 -7.78 36.27 -11.01
N ILE A 1033 -7.22 35.30 -11.75
CA ILE A 1033 -7.43 35.15 -13.19
C ILE A 1033 -8.78 34.49 -13.49
N VAL A 1034 -9.25 34.65 -14.72
CA VAL A 1034 -10.39 33.91 -15.29
C VAL A 1034 -9.86 32.90 -16.30
N GLY A 1035 -10.36 31.66 -16.27
CA GLY A 1035 -9.88 30.54 -17.06
C GLY A 1035 -8.83 29.67 -16.34
N ALA A 1036 -8.95 29.48 -15.03
CA ALA A 1036 -8.01 28.65 -14.26
C ALA A 1036 -8.03 27.16 -14.67
N ASP A 1037 -9.16 26.61 -15.11
CA ASP A 1037 -9.21 25.25 -15.69
C ASP A 1037 -8.35 25.15 -16.96
N PHE A 1038 -8.35 26.20 -17.80
CA PHE A 1038 -7.47 26.26 -18.97
C PHE A 1038 -5.99 26.31 -18.58
N VAL A 1039 -5.67 27.02 -17.49
CA VAL A 1039 -4.32 27.02 -16.90
C VAL A 1039 -3.94 25.63 -16.43
N ALA A 1040 -4.78 24.96 -15.64
CA ALA A 1040 -4.52 23.62 -15.13
C ALA A 1040 -4.27 22.60 -16.27
N ALA A 1041 -5.13 22.60 -17.29
CA ALA A 1041 -5.00 21.72 -18.46
C ALA A 1041 -3.68 21.94 -19.25
N ASN A 1042 -3.14 23.18 -19.23
CA ASN A 1042 -1.88 23.53 -19.88
C ASN A 1042 -0.63 23.29 -19.01
N LEU A 1043 -0.81 23.02 -17.72
CA LEU A 1043 0.28 22.73 -16.78
C LEU A 1043 0.59 21.23 -16.64
N LYS A 1044 -0.24 20.34 -17.18
CA LYS A 1044 -0.03 18.87 -17.12
C LYS A 1044 1.36 18.41 -17.61
N ASP A 1045 1.94 19.12 -18.56
CA ASP A 1045 3.27 18.81 -19.13
C ASP A 1045 4.43 19.49 -18.37
N GLN A 1046 4.13 20.27 -17.33
CA GLN A 1046 5.12 20.96 -16.50
C GLN A 1046 5.58 20.09 -15.34
N ARG A 1047 6.36 19.04 -15.66
CA ARG A 1047 6.86 18.03 -14.70
C ARG A 1047 7.75 18.57 -13.57
N ARG A 1048 8.12 19.86 -13.58
CA ARG A 1048 8.95 20.52 -12.57
C ARG A 1048 8.19 21.50 -11.68
N LEU A 1049 6.90 21.71 -11.92
CA LEU A 1049 6.11 22.63 -11.12
C LEU A 1049 5.94 22.09 -9.70
N VAL A 1050 6.47 22.82 -8.71
CA VAL A 1050 6.46 22.46 -7.28
C VAL A 1050 5.39 23.25 -6.54
N THR A 1051 5.24 24.53 -6.85
CA THR A 1051 4.29 25.44 -6.19
C THR A 1051 3.35 26.05 -7.21
N LEU A 1052 2.05 25.99 -6.94
CA LEU A 1052 1.01 26.59 -7.76
C LEU A 1052 0.04 27.38 -6.88
N ASP A 1053 -0.22 28.62 -7.26
CA ASP A 1053 -1.15 29.50 -6.55
C ASP A 1053 -2.24 29.99 -7.51
N LEU A 1054 -3.44 29.50 -7.32
CA LEU A 1054 -4.65 29.79 -8.08
C LEU A 1054 -5.73 30.43 -7.18
N THR A 1055 -5.30 31.11 -6.12
CA THR A 1055 -6.21 31.76 -5.16
C THR A 1055 -7.09 32.81 -5.85
N GLY A 1056 -8.39 32.81 -5.57
CA GLY A 1056 -9.36 33.78 -6.09
C GLY A 1056 -9.76 33.57 -7.55
N THR A 1057 -9.58 32.37 -8.09
CA THR A 1057 -9.84 32.06 -9.51
C THR A 1057 -11.15 31.29 -9.72
N ASP A 1058 -11.52 31.06 -10.98
CA ASP A 1058 -12.67 30.23 -11.39
C ASP A 1058 -12.34 28.72 -11.50
N LEU A 1059 -11.30 28.24 -10.81
CA LEU A 1059 -10.89 26.82 -10.83
C LEU A 1059 -12.03 25.92 -10.36
N SER A 1060 -12.34 24.88 -11.13
CA SER A 1060 -13.34 23.86 -10.82
C SER A 1060 -12.70 22.53 -10.37
N ASP A 1061 -13.52 21.59 -9.90
CA ASP A 1061 -13.06 20.23 -9.58
C ASP A 1061 -12.40 19.52 -10.79
N MET A 1062 -12.84 19.83 -12.02
CA MET A 1062 -12.22 19.27 -13.23
C MET A 1062 -10.82 19.85 -13.45
N GLY A 1063 -10.67 21.17 -13.31
CA GLY A 1063 -9.36 21.81 -13.40
C GLY A 1063 -8.42 21.32 -12.30
N LEU A 1064 -8.93 21.11 -11.07
CA LEU A 1064 -8.14 20.52 -9.99
C LEU A 1064 -7.70 19.08 -10.30
N ALA A 1065 -8.54 18.28 -10.96
CA ALA A 1065 -8.18 16.93 -11.39
C ALA A 1065 -7.05 16.92 -12.43
N ASP A 1066 -7.01 17.88 -13.35
CA ASP A 1066 -5.93 17.99 -14.34
C ASP A 1066 -4.56 18.21 -13.68
N LEU A 1067 -4.52 18.91 -12.54
CA LEU A 1067 -3.29 19.15 -11.77
C LEU A 1067 -2.70 17.90 -11.11
N GLN A 1068 -3.49 16.83 -10.95
CA GLN A 1068 -3.03 15.56 -10.38
C GLN A 1068 -1.95 14.88 -11.23
N THR A 1069 -1.85 15.26 -12.51
CA THR A 1069 -0.87 14.71 -13.46
C THR A 1069 0.55 15.25 -13.26
N ILE A 1070 0.74 16.23 -12.37
CA ILE A 1070 2.00 16.91 -12.09
C ILE A 1070 2.70 16.24 -10.90
N PRO A 1071 3.66 15.31 -11.11
CA PRO A 1071 4.24 14.50 -10.04
C PRO A 1071 5.10 15.32 -9.05
N SER A 1072 5.59 16.48 -9.48
CA SER A 1072 6.44 17.37 -8.68
C SER A 1072 5.67 18.33 -7.79
N LEU A 1073 4.34 18.43 -7.93
CA LEU A 1073 3.55 19.42 -7.19
C LEU A 1073 3.58 19.09 -5.69
N ARG A 1074 3.96 20.08 -4.87
CA ARG A 1074 4.12 19.96 -3.40
C ARG A 1074 3.33 21.00 -2.63
N TRP A 1075 3.00 22.12 -3.26
CA TRP A 1075 2.19 23.17 -2.64
C TRP A 1075 1.18 23.72 -3.63
N LEU A 1076 -0.09 23.72 -3.24
CA LEU A 1076 -1.21 24.21 -4.04
C LEU A 1076 -2.07 25.16 -3.20
N SER A 1077 -2.17 26.43 -3.58
CA SER A 1077 -3.11 27.38 -2.96
C SER A 1077 -4.29 27.63 -3.90
N ILE A 1078 -5.50 27.28 -3.46
CA ILE A 1078 -6.77 27.34 -4.21
C ILE A 1078 -7.91 27.93 -3.37
N GLY A 1079 -7.59 28.80 -2.40
CA GLY A 1079 -8.61 29.53 -1.66
C GLY A 1079 -9.44 30.44 -2.59
N GLN A 1080 -10.70 30.66 -2.26
CA GLN A 1080 -11.67 31.46 -3.01
C GLN A 1080 -11.86 30.97 -4.45
N THR A 1081 -12.02 29.66 -4.64
CA THR A 1081 -12.25 29.03 -5.96
C THR A 1081 -13.64 28.38 -6.07
N GLN A 1082 -13.96 27.74 -7.20
CA GLN A 1082 -15.21 26.96 -7.38
C GLN A 1082 -15.02 25.47 -7.05
N VAL A 1083 -13.84 25.10 -6.53
CA VAL A 1083 -13.54 23.74 -6.09
C VAL A 1083 -14.42 23.37 -4.90
N THR A 1084 -14.93 22.15 -4.89
CA THR A 1084 -15.73 21.60 -3.79
C THR A 1084 -14.84 20.90 -2.76
N GLU A 1085 -15.35 20.73 -1.54
CA GLU A 1085 -14.67 19.96 -0.50
C GLU A 1085 -14.36 18.52 -0.96
N SER A 1086 -15.28 17.90 -1.71
CA SER A 1086 -15.07 16.60 -2.34
C SER A 1086 -13.96 16.63 -3.40
N GLY A 1087 -13.84 17.71 -4.17
CA GLY A 1087 -12.76 17.91 -5.14
C GLY A 1087 -11.40 18.02 -4.46
N VAL A 1088 -11.31 18.78 -3.36
CA VAL A 1088 -10.11 18.87 -2.53
C VAL A 1088 -9.73 17.51 -1.97
N GLN A 1089 -10.68 16.75 -1.41
CA GLN A 1089 -10.40 15.42 -0.87
C GLN A 1089 -9.94 14.46 -1.98
N ALA A 1090 -10.62 14.43 -3.12
CA ALA A 1090 -10.22 13.60 -4.26
C ALA A 1090 -8.82 13.94 -4.78
N PHE A 1091 -8.44 15.23 -4.79
CA PHE A 1091 -7.09 15.66 -5.13
C PHE A 1091 -6.06 15.17 -4.11
N ARG A 1092 -6.35 15.26 -2.81
CA ARG A 1092 -5.46 14.77 -1.74
C ARG A 1092 -5.24 13.26 -1.81
N ASP A 1093 -6.27 12.49 -2.13
CA ASP A 1093 -6.17 11.05 -2.28
C ASP A 1093 -5.22 10.66 -3.44
N HIS A 1094 -5.18 11.47 -4.51
CA HIS A 1094 -4.30 11.25 -5.67
C HIS A 1094 -2.90 11.87 -5.50
N CYS A 1095 -2.81 12.98 -4.78
CA CYS A 1095 -1.60 13.75 -4.55
C CYS A 1095 -1.32 13.95 -3.05
N PRO A 1096 -1.12 12.86 -2.27
CA PRO A 1096 -0.99 12.94 -0.81
C PRO A 1096 0.25 13.72 -0.35
N ARG A 1097 1.23 13.88 -1.25
CA ARG A 1097 2.46 14.64 -1.03
C ARG A 1097 2.36 16.12 -1.40
N CYS A 1098 1.19 16.60 -1.76
CA CYS A 1098 0.94 18.01 -2.06
C CYS A 1098 0.18 18.64 -0.89
N ALA A 1099 0.80 19.62 -0.23
CA ALA A 1099 0.11 20.47 0.72
C ALA A 1099 -0.87 21.35 -0.05
N ILE A 1100 -2.12 21.43 0.44
CA ILE A 1100 -3.17 22.19 -0.22
C ILE A 1100 -3.82 23.17 0.75
N GLU A 1101 -3.87 24.43 0.34
CA GLU A 1101 -4.55 25.52 1.04
C GLU A 1101 -5.83 25.85 0.28
N SER A 1102 -6.99 25.66 0.90
CA SER A 1102 -8.31 25.82 0.29
C SER A 1102 -9.29 26.52 1.23
N ASP A 1103 -10.49 26.84 0.72
CA ASP A 1103 -11.59 27.37 1.54
C ASP A 1103 -12.07 26.40 2.64
N PHE A 1104 -11.70 25.12 2.52
CA PHE A 1104 -12.07 24.05 3.47
C PHE A 1104 -10.95 23.74 4.47
N GLY A 1105 -9.85 24.50 4.44
CA GLY A 1105 -8.73 24.33 5.36
C GLY A 1105 -7.38 24.22 4.65
N THR A 1106 -6.33 24.21 5.47
CA THR A 1106 -4.96 23.92 5.04
C THR A 1106 -4.63 22.49 5.42
N PHE A 1107 -4.27 21.70 4.42
CA PHE A 1107 -3.93 20.31 4.56
C PHE A 1107 -2.45 20.14 4.26
N ASN A 1108 -1.65 19.98 5.31
CA ASN A 1108 -0.22 19.76 5.17
C ASN A 1108 0.07 18.31 4.79
N VAL A 1109 1.25 18.09 4.21
CA VAL A 1109 1.80 16.76 3.97
C VAL A 1109 2.34 16.24 5.30
N ASP A 1110 1.93 15.02 5.67
CA ASP A 1110 2.43 14.29 6.85
C ASP A 1110 3.94 14.07 6.86
#